data_AF-K6T317-F1
#
_entry.id   AF-K6T317-F1
#
_cell.length_a   1.000
_cell.length_b   1.000
_cell.length_c   1.000
_cell.angle_alpha   90.00
_cell.angle_beta   90.00
_cell.angle_gamma   90.00
#
_symmetry.space_group_name_H-M   'P 1'
#
loop_
_entity.id
_entity.type
_entity.pdbx_description
1 polymer ?
#
loop_
_entity_poly.entity_id
_entity_poly.type
_entity_poly.pdbx_seq_one_letter_code
_entity_poly.pdbx_strand_id
1 'polypeptide(L)'
;MDINSERVEGVLVITPEGRLDAYGALELNRVFETLITPEDTVIIFNMTGISYLSSGGIRSLLGAERTLKEKGGGICLCNLNPYPLEVLKMAGFDQIFSLQPTMEDALKLQVIPHDLEPVDWNNLPRYADKHLSLTLLEVSSSDSKLKVVGDISKVLNAQLGEDDVCSRKFSDTEYSIGLGGLGENMKDFMEIMGEMITIGGTMVWLPTDGHDTPDFLIPATDTGMVTIQTGFNVALDGNFHDIIFAESKQSEGFTMDELYSSLFKMAREMKPSFKGIISVAMQADIGEFYRSGIKISPIKKFTPKNHEMIMDPDNIQSWMNISTIPLFQGETMVSFGVGVDLESDLSSFDEDVLGSLFYMHPANIGNKEMLLHNHAVVFKHIPLEKNNDLDHLIRTIVQNGEFLDMSHLLDNSRMKSALIGVSYISDIVFEKNQEITLNGECERWNDSYKAITGKMFPDSAEILLSPITGGYSGSAVFKVDAWDRSGRKEMPFVMKLGPWYELGDELRGYEDHVKRYIQNNATQIIDHRKIGEQGGILYNFVGINGRESTIKTMEDYYSSHDTGDVLTALDKLFRNVLRSWYGQPKLKELFLYEEYDFFFQYDNIKRFASKKYGVTSDDKYVELPYNLGKSINPLYFVEHVMDKRRTQTVSAYETSTHGDLNLRNVLMDDDLNMWLIDFASTRYSHILRDVAKLETAFKLECVDIDSEEKLNYILELEEQFIEAENLSDIPQIPIQSTDIKLDFENSDVIKAFQCIRRVREYGNMITLLDEDISQYLLGLLSYTLSAVSFISLNDYEKEYAWISSSLICQKLI
;
A
#
# COMPACT_ATOMS: atom_id res chain seq x y z
N MET A 1 0.59 34.42 20.94
CA MET A 1 -0.49 33.42 20.90
C MET A 1 -1.27 33.65 22.17
N ASP A 2 -2.58 33.82 22.07
CA ASP A 2 -3.41 34.07 23.24
C ASP A 2 -3.95 32.72 23.74
N ILE A 3 -3.77 32.42 25.02
CA ILE A 3 -4.15 31.14 25.60
C ILE A 3 -5.07 31.41 26.78
N ASN A 4 -6.35 31.10 26.61
CA ASN A 4 -7.32 31.14 27.68
C ASN A 4 -7.40 29.77 28.34
N SER A 5 -7.64 29.75 29.64
CA SER A 5 -7.83 28.50 30.39
C SER A 5 -8.92 28.68 31.43
N GLU A 6 -9.69 27.62 31.63
CA GLU A 6 -10.72 27.54 32.64
C GLU A 6 -10.83 26.10 33.17
N ARG A 7 -11.46 25.94 34.34
CA ARG A 7 -11.80 24.62 34.87
C ARG A 7 -13.30 24.43 34.76
N VAL A 8 -13.71 23.50 33.91
CA VAL A 8 -15.11 23.12 33.72
C VAL A 8 -15.29 21.75 34.35
N GLU A 9 -16.14 21.66 35.36
CA GLU A 9 -16.44 20.40 36.08
C GLU A 9 -15.19 19.70 36.64
N GLY A 10 -14.16 20.47 37.00
CA GLY A 10 -12.91 19.97 37.58
C GLY A 10 -11.78 19.76 36.58
N VAL A 11 -12.08 19.67 35.28
CA VAL A 11 -11.10 19.45 34.22
C VAL A 11 -10.58 20.75 33.64
N LEU A 12 -9.26 20.78 33.41
CA LEU A 12 -8.59 21.90 32.77
C LEU A 12 -8.93 21.94 31.28
N VAL A 13 -9.59 23.02 30.86
CA VAL A 13 -9.87 23.34 29.46
C VAL A 13 -8.94 24.46 29.02
N ILE A 14 -8.18 24.22 27.95
CA ILE A 14 -7.25 25.19 27.36
C ILE A 14 -7.78 25.56 25.98
N THR A 15 -8.02 26.85 25.76
CA THR A 15 -8.52 27.40 24.49
C THR A 15 -7.47 28.33 23.91
N PRO A 16 -6.55 27.79 23.09
CA PRO A 16 -5.56 28.61 22.41
C PRO A 16 -6.11 29.27 21.14
N GLU A 17 -5.68 30.50 20.89
CA GLU A 17 -6.01 31.29 19.71
C GLU A 17 -4.76 31.65 18.89
N GLY A 18 -4.81 31.41 17.59
CA GLY A 18 -3.77 31.73 16.63
C GLY A 18 -3.12 30.49 15.99
N ARG A 19 -1.79 30.49 15.91
CA ARG A 19 -1.00 29.45 15.23
C ARG A 19 -0.18 28.66 16.23
N LEU A 20 -0.29 27.34 16.19
CA LEU A 20 0.53 26.41 16.98
C LEU A 20 1.75 25.95 16.18
N ASP A 21 2.60 26.92 15.83
CA ASP A 21 3.91 26.70 15.20
C ASP A 21 5.03 26.60 16.25
N ALA A 22 6.31 26.66 15.84
CA ALA A 22 7.42 26.56 16.77
C ALA A 22 7.42 27.66 17.85
N TYR A 23 6.91 28.85 17.55
CA TYR A 23 6.79 29.93 18.52
C TYR A 23 5.58 29.71 19.44
N GLY A 24 4.42 29.36 18.87
CA GLY A 24 3.22 29.03 19.66
C GLY A 24 3.43 27.85 20.62
N ALA A 25 4.19 26.84 20.20
CA ALA A 25 4.57 25.69 21.01
C ALA A 25 5.38 26.07 22.27
N LEU A 26 6.31 27.01 22.16
CA LEU A 26 7.09 27.51 23.30
C LEU A 26 6.21 28.24 24.32
N GLU A 27 5.27 29.06 23.83
CA GLU A 27 4.30 29.74 24.69
C GLU A 27 3.34 28.75 25.36
N LEU A 28 2.88 27.73 24.64
CA LEU A 28 2.02 26.68 25.19
C LEU A 28 2.72 25.85 26.28
N ASN A 29 4.00 25.50 26.09
CA ASN A 29 4.76 24.76 27.09
C ASN A 29 4.92 25.53 28.41
N ARG A 30 5.13 26.85 28.34
CA ARG A 30 5.18 27.72 29.54
C ARG A 30 3.85 27.72 30.29
N VAL A 31 2.75 27.66 29.55
CA VAL A 31 1.40 27.57 30.13
C VAL A 31 1.20 26.20 30.79
N PHE A 32 1.69 25.10 30.21
CA PHE A 32 1.61 23.78 30.84
C PHE A 32 2.34 23.71 32.18
N GLU A 33 3.53 24.29 32.28
CA GLU A 33 4.30 24.33 33.53
C GLU A 33 3.58 25.09 34.66
N THR A 34 2.64 25.97 34.33
CA THR A 34 1.94 26.82 35.31
C THR A 34 0.52 26.36 35.62
N LEU A 35 -0.20 25.80 34.65
CA LEU A 35 -1.61 25.44 34.80
C LEU A 35 -1.85 23.97 35.17
N ILE A 36 -0.96 23.07 34.75
CA ILE A 36 -1.12 21.64 35.02
C ILE A 36 -0.71 21.38 36.46
N THR A 37 -1.65 20.89 37.25
CA THR A 37 -1.45 20.53 38.65
C THR A 37 -1.27 19.03 38.81
N PRO A 38 -0.78 18.56 39.98
CA PRO A 38 -0.72 17.13 40.27
C PRO A 38 -2.07 16.41 40.15
N GLU A 39 -3.18 17.09 40.41
CA GLU A 39 -4.56 16.56 40.40
C GLU A 39 -5.16 16.44 38.98
N ASP A 40 -4.53 17.06 37.97
CA ASP A 40 -4.99 16.96 36.58
C ASP A 40 -4.59 15.61 35.97
N THR A 41 -5.61 14.84 35.56
CA THR A 41 -5.48 13.57 34.81
C THR A 41 -5.91 13.75 33.36
N VAL A 42 -6.94 14.54 33.09
CA VAL A 42 -7.43 14.84 31.72
C VAL A 42 -7.30 16.33 31.45
N ILE A 43 -6.88 16.68 30.23
CA ILE A 43 -6.87 18.06 29.74
C ILE A 43 -7.58 18.12 28.39
N ILE A 44 -8.50 19.08 28.24
CA ILE A 44 -9.20 19.30 26.97
C ILE A 44 -8.63 20.54 26.28
N PHE A 45 -8.27 20.40 25.01
CA PHE A 45 -7.87 21.51 24.14
C PHE A 45 -8.99 21.83 23.17
N ASN A 46 -9.55 23.02 23.32
CA ASN A 46 -10.50 23.56 22.37
C ASN A 46 -9.75 24.20 21.19
N MET A 47 -9.69 23.48 20.07
CA MET A 47 -8.90 23.84 18.90
C MET A 47 -9.62 24.81 17.95
N THR A 48 -10.79 25.34 18.34
CA THR A 48 -11.59 26.27 17.52
C THR A 48 -10.76 27.46 17.02
N GLY A 49 -9.92 28.03 17.89
CA GLY A 49 -9.07 29.19 17.61
C GLY A 49 -7.76 28.89 16.88
N ILE A 50 -7.45 27.61 16.61
CA ILE A 50 -6.20 27.19 15.99
C ILE A 50 -6.35 27.04 14.49
N SER A 51 -5.73 27.95 13.73
CA SER A 51 -5.78 27.93 12.27
C SER A 51 -4.60 27.19 11.62
N TYR A 52 -3.59 26.78 12.42
CA TYR A 52 -2.37 26.16 11.92
C TYR A 52 -1.66 25.34 13.01
N LEU A 53 -1.16 24.16 12.64
CA LEU A 53 -0.41 23.24 13.50
C LEU A 53 0.88 22.81 12.78
N SER A 54 2.02 22.84 13.47
CA SER A 54 3.30 22.30 12.97
C SER A 54 3.85 21.20 13.87
N SER A 55 4.95 20.56 13.46
CA SER A 55 5.66 19.57 14.28
C SER A 55 6.08 20.09 15.65
N GLY A 56 6.29 21.41 15.80
CA GLY A 56 6.52 22.05 17.09
C GLY A 56 5.31 21.96 18.02
N GLY A 57 4.13 22.30 17.52
CA GLY A 57 2.88 22.23 18.27
C GLY A 57 2.50 20.80 18.65
N ILE A 58 2.69 19.85 17.72
CA ILE A 58 2.46 18.42 17.99
C ILE A 58 3.37 17.93 19.13
N ARG A 59 4.67 18.27 19.11
CA ARG A 59 5.59 17.87 20.19
C ARG A 59 5.20 18.45 21.55
N SER A 60 4.68 19.67 21.60
CA SER A 60 4.14 20.26 22.83
C SER A 60 2.96 19.47 23.37
N LEU A 61 1.99 19.15 22.52
CA LEU A 61 0.84 18.33 22.90
C LEU A 61 1.28 16.93 23.37
N LEU A 62 2.20 16.29 22.66
CA LEU A 62 2.76 14.99 23.05
C LEU A 62 3.50 15.02 24.40
N GLY A 63 4.19 16.13 24.69
CA GLY A 63 4.86 16.30 25.98
C GLY A 63 3.86 16.26 27.14
N ALA A 64 2.76 17.01 27.00
CA ALA A 64 1.69 17.01 28.01
C ALA A 64 0.94 15.67 28.06
N GLU A 65 0.67 15.04 26.92
CA GLU A 65 0.06 13.70 26.83
C GLU A 65 0.86 12.67 27.61
N ARG A 66 2.20 12.67 27.45
CA ARG A 66 3.09 11.76 28.17
C ARG A 66 3.02 11.97 29.69
N THR A 67 3.02 13.23 30.13
CA THR A 67 2.92 13.58 31.57
C THR A 67 1.59 13.16 32.17
N LEU A 68 0.49 13.22 31.42
CA LEU A 68 -0.83 12.80 31.88
C LEU A 68 -0.99 11.27 31.86
N LYS A 69 -0.41 10.59 30.85
CA LYS A 69 -0.41 9.12 30.76
C LYS A 69 0.30 8.44 31.92
N GLU A 70 1.36 9.04 32.46
CA GLU A 70 2.02 8.57 33.70
C GLU A 70 1.06 8.51 34.91
N LYS A 71 -0.07 9.20 34.85
CA LYS A 71 -1.12 9.23 35.88
C LYS A 71 -2.42 8.54 35.46
N GLY A 72 -2.41 7.76 34.38
CA GLY A 72 -3.59 7.08 33.86
C GLY A 72 -4.60 7.99 33.14
N GLY A 73 -4.19 9.20 32.73
CA GLY A 73 -5.02 10.14 32.00
C GLY A 73 -4.46 10.52 30.61
N GLY A 74 -4.92 11.62 30.02
CA GLY A 74 -4.53 12.01 28.67
C GLY A 74 -5.16 13.32 28.16
N ILE A 75 -4.86 13.63 26.90
CA ILE A 75 -5.34 14.81 26.20
C ILE A 75 -6.53 14.47 25.30
N CYS A 76 -7.55 15.31 25.38
CA CYS A 76 -8.62 15.35 24.40
C CYS A 76 -8.54 16.65 23.57
N LEU A 77 -8.62 16.54 22.25
CA LEU A 77 -8.70 17.66 21.33
C LEU A 77 -10.12 17.78 20.80
N CYS A 78 -10.73 18.96 20.86
CA CYS A 78 -12.08 19.19 20.33
C CYS A 78 -12.15 20.39 19.39
N ASN A 79 -13.19 20.45 18.55
CA ASN A 79 -13.40 21.52 17.57
C ASN A 79 -12.18 21.77 16.65
N LEU A 80 -11.56 20.70 16.15
CA LEU A 80 -10.42 20.79 15.23
C LEU A 80 -10.84 21.39 13.89
N ASN A 81 -10.13 22.42 13.44
CA ASN A 81 -10.24 22.92 12.08
C ASN A 81 -9.71 21.89 11.06
N PRO A 82 -10.16 21.91 9.78
CA PRO A 82 -9.77 20.93 8.77
C PRO A 82 -8.25 20.79 8.57
N TYR A 83 -7.52 21.90 8.57
CA TYR A 83 -6.07 21.88 8.35
C TYR A 83 -5.29 21.23 9.51
N PRO A 84 -5.45 21.64 10.80
CA PRO A 84 -4.85 20.91 11.92
C PRO A 84 -5.23 19.43 12.00
N LEU A 85 -6.47 19.07 11.67
CA LEU A 85 -6.91 17.68 11.63
C LEU A 85 -6.16 16.86 10.58
N GLU A 86 -6.05 17.37 9.36
CA GLU A 86 -5.27 16.75 8.28
C GLU A 86 -3.79 16.60 8.66
N VAL A 87 -3.21 17.61 9.32
CA VAL A 87 -1.83 17.53 9.82
C VAL A 87 -1.65 16.44 10.88
N LEU A 88 -2.60 16.26 11.79
CA LEU A 88 -2.56 15.17 12.79
C LEU A 88 -2.66 13.79 12.13
N LYS A 89 -3.58 13.62 11.16
CA LYS A 89 -3.76 12.38 10.40
C LYS A 89 -2.53 12.01 9.58
N MET A 90 -1.98 12.98 8.83
CA MET A 90 -0.76 12.76 8.03
C MET A 90 0.44 12.34 8.89
N ALA A 91 0.47 12.77 10.15
CA ALA A 91 1.55 12.46 11.08
C ALA A 91 1.24 11.25 12.00
N GLY A 92 0.07 10.60 11.86
CA GLY A 92 -0.35 9.44 12.65
C GLY A 92 -0.69 9.74 14.12
N PHE A 93 -0.92 11.00 14.47
CA PHE A 93 -1.18 11.44 15.85
C PHE A 93 -2.67 11.51 16.20
N ASP A 94 -3.55 11.35 15.22
CA ASP A 94 -4.98 11.15 15.43
C ASP A 94 -5.31 9.85 16.17
N GLN A 95 -4.39 8.88 16.17
CA GLN A 95 -4.47 7.66 16.96
C GLN A 95 -3.90 7.80 18.38
N ILE A 96 -3.17 8.88 18.66
CA ILE A 96 -2.51 9.10 19.95
C ILE A 96 -3.37 9.97 20.87
N PHE A 97 -4.04 10.98 20.31
CA PHE A 97 -4.93 11.88 21.05
C PHE A 97 -6.39 11.46 20.91
N SER A 98 -7.20 11.69 21.95
CA SER A 98 -8.65 11.53 21.82
C SER A 98 -9.25 12.73 21.08
N LEU A 99 -9.84 12.51 19.90
CA LEU A 99 -10.40 13.57 19.07
C LEU A 99 -11.93 13.60 19.20
N GLN A 100 -12.49 14.74 19.59
CA GLN A 100 -13.94 14.91 19.73
C GLN A 100 -14.48 16.02 18.82
N PRO A 101 -15.67 15.84 18.23
CA PRO A 101 -16.24 16.85 17.34
C PRO A 101 -16.50 18.17 18.05
N THR A 102 -17.03 18.11 19.28
CA THR A 102 -17.45 19.30 20.03
C THR A 102 -16.87 19.34 21.44
N MET A 103 -16.93 20.53 22.06
CA MET A 103 -16.58 20.69 23.47
C MET A 103 -17.51 19.87 24.38
N GLU A 104 -18.79 19.76 24.02
CA GLU A 104 -19.76 18.97 24.79
C GLU A 104 -19.41 17.47 24.75
N ASP A 105 -18.99 16.95 23.60
CA ASP A 105 -18.55 15.56 23.46
C ASP A 105 -17.24 15.29 24.22
N ALA A 106 -16.33 16.26 24.22
CA ALA A 106 -15.10 16.21 25.02
C ALA A 106 -15.36 16.24 26.53
N LEU A 107 -16.36 17.01 26.98
CA LEU A 107 -16.81 16.98 28.39
C LEU A 107 -17.50 15.64 28.72
N LYS A 108 -18.26 15.05 27.80
CA LYS A 108 -18.86 13.71 27.98
C LYS A 108 -17.82 12.60 28.11
N LEU A 109 -16.66 12.73 27.45
CA LEU A 109 -15.52 11.82 27.63
C LEU A 109 -14.90 11.89 29.03
N GLN A 110 -15.15 12.95 29.82
CA GLN A 110 -14.80 12.97 31.25
C GLN A 110 -15.60 11.93 32.05
N VAL A 111 -16.57 11.30 31.40
CA VAL A 111 -17.30 10.12 31.85
C VAL A 111 -16.81 8.87 31.08
N ILE A 112 -15.51 8.73 30.87
CA ILE A 112 -14.89 7.40 31.00
C ILE A 112 -14.18 7.42 32.34
N PRO A 113 -14.83 6.89 33.38
CA PRO A 113 -14.25 6.93 34.69
C PRO A 113 -13.09 5.93 34.75
N HIS A 114 -11.88 6.36 35.10
CA HIS A 114 -10.94 5.46 35.79
C HIS A 114 -11.24 5.39 37.30
N ASP A 115 -12.39 5.97 37.71
CA ASP A 115 -13.15 5.58 38.89
C ASP A 115 -14.56 5.24 38.42
N LEU A 116 -14.75 4.07 37.77
CA LEU A 116 -16.10 3.56 37.58
C LEU A 116 -16.68 3.50 38.99
N GLU A 117 -17.86 4.10 39.20
CA GLU A 117 -18.55 3.93 40.48
C GLU A 117 -18.45 2.45 40.81
N PRO A 118 -17.84 2.09 41.97
CA PRO A 118 -17.51 0.70 42.24
C PRO A 118 -18.78 -0.11 42.07
N VAL A 119 -18.80 -0.96 41.05
CA VAL A 119 -19.98 -1.73 40.71
C VAL A 119 -20.33 -2.52 41.95
N ASP A 120 -21.55 -2.35 42.47
CA ASP A 120 -21.97 -3.14 43.62
C ASP A 120 -22.30 -4.56 43.16
N TRP A 121 -21.26 -5.39 43.08
CA TRP A 121 -21.33 -6.82 42.75
C TRP A 121 -22.26 -7.62 43.68
N ASN A 122 -22.71 -7.06 44.81
CA ASN A 122 -23.69 -7.71 45.68
C ASN A 122 -25.12 -7.58 45.18
N ASN A 123 -25.41 -6.57 44.34
CA ASN A 123 -26.76 -6.27 43.86
C ASN A 123 -26.95 -6.59 42.36
N LEU A 124 -25.95 -7.20 41.72
CA LEU A 124 -26.03 -7.64 40.34
C LEU A 124 -26.86 -8.94 40.19
N PRO A 125 -27.46 -9.19 39.00
CA PRO A 125 -28.09 -10.46 38.69
C PRO A 125 -27.13 -11.63 38.92
N ARG A 126 -27.67 -12.72 39.49
CA ARG A 126 -26.91 -13.95 39.74
C ARG A 126 -27.60 -15.13 39.09
N TYR A 127 -26.82 -15.91 38.35
CA TYR A 127 -27.16 -17.25 37.92
C TYR A 127 -26.32 -18.24 38.72
N ALA A 128 -26.89 -19.34 39.20
CA ALA A 128 -26.11 -20.28 39.98
C ALA A 128 -26.63 -21.70 39.78
N ASP A 129 -25.72 -22.64 39.62
CA ASP A 129 -26.03 -24.05 39.39
C ASP A 129 -25.40 -24.95 40.47
N LYS A 130 -25.23 -26.25 40.22
CA LYS A 130 -24.62 -27.17 41.20
C LYS A 130 -23.10 -27.00 41.36
N HIS A 131 -22.42 -26.36 40.40
CA HIS A 131 -20.96 -26.25 40.34
C HIS A 131 -20.47 -24.85 40.72
N LEU A 132 -21.07 -23.79 40.15
CA LEU A 132 -20.62 -22.42 40.34
C LEU A 132 -21.75 -21.40 40.50
N SER A 133 -21.36 -20.19 40.89
CA SER A 133 -22.18 -18.98 40.92
C SER A 133 -21.61 -17.96 39.94
N LEU A 134 -22.46 -17.42 39.08
CA LEU A 134 -22.15 -16.38 38.11
C LEU A 134 -22.82 -15.08 38.53
N THR A 135 -22.04 -14.02 38.71
CA THR A 135 -22.54 -12.66 38.95
C THR A 135 -22.35 -11.85 37.67
N LEU A 136 -23.44 -11.32 37.12
CA LEU A 136 -23.50 -10.77 35.77
C LEU A 136 -23.53 -9.24 35.76
N LEU A 137 -22.62 -8.63 35.01
CA LEU A 137 -22.66 -7.22 34.63
C LEU A 137 -22.79 -7.11 33.10
N GLU A 138 -23.93 -6.62 32.62
CA GLU A 138 -24.09 -6.32 31.19
C GLU A 138 -23.37 -5.00 30.86
N VAL A 139 -22.45 -5.05 29.91
CA VAL A 139 -21.58 -3.92 29.53
C VAL A 139 -21.81 -3.44 28.10
N SER A 140 -22.35 -4.29 27.21
CA SER A 140 -22.65 -3.91 25.83
C SER A 140 -23.79 -4.76 25.24
N SER A 141 -24.48 -4.18 24.26
CA SER A 141 -25.43 -4.87 23.38
C SER A 141 -25.02 -4.81 21.91
N SER A 142 -23.75 -4.50 21.63
CA SER A 142 -23.19 -4.41 20.27
C SER A 142 -23.07 -5.78 19.62
N ASP A 143 -23.28 -5.85 18.31
CA ASP A 143 -23.05 -7.07 17.53
C ASP A 143 -21.59 -7.55 17.66
N SER A 144 -21.39 -8.87 17.84
CA SER A 144 -20.06 -9.50 17.86
C SER A 144 -20.03 -10.74 16.98
N LYS A 145 -18.93 -10.90 16.24
CA LYS A 145 -18.73 -11.96 15.23
C LYS A 145 -17.40 -12.66 15.44
N LEU A 146 -17.23 -13.83 14.81
CA LEU A 146 -15.93 -14.48 14.68
C LEU A 146 -15.39 -14.32 13.27
N LYS A 147 -14.15 -13.84 13.14
CA LYS A 147 -13.39 -13.85 11.89
C LYS A 147 -12.51 -15.08 11.84
N VAL A 148 -12.63 -15.88 10.80
CA VAL A 148 -11.89 -17.13 10.62
C VAL A 148 -11.03 -17.05 9.38
N VAL A 149 -9.77 -17.47 9.53
CA VAL A 149 -8.78 -17.56 8.48
C VAL A 149 -8.25 -19.00 8.45
N GLY A 150 -8.06 -19.56 7.26
CA GLY A 150 -7.55 -20.91 7.08
C GLY A 150 -8.59 -22.00 7.36
N ASP A 151 -8.11 -23.24 7.48
CA ASP A 151 -8.95 -24.44 7.64
C ASP A 151 -8.35 -25.40 8.68
N ILE A 152 -9.04 -25.58 9.80
CA ILE A 152 -8.59 -26.47 10.89
C ILE A 152 -8.44 -27.92 10.44
N SER A 153 -9.18 -28.37 9.43
CA SER A 153 -9.06 -29.73 8.90
C SER A 153 -7.67 -29.96 8.30
N LYS A 154 -7.12 -28.96 7.60
CA LYS A 154 -5.75 -29.04 7.07
C LYS A 154 -4.70 -29.08 8.18
N VAL A 155 -4.95 -28.39 9.30
CA VAL A 155 -4.10 -28.47 10.50
C VAL A 155 -4.13 -29.90 11.06
N LEU A 156 -5.32 -30.46 11.30
CA LEU A 156 -5.48 -31.77 11.93
C LEU A 156 -4.98 -32.93 11.07
N ASN A 157 -4.99 -32.77 9.75
CA ASN A 157 -4.44 -33.75 8.81
C ASN A 157 -2.97 -33.48 8.45
N ALA A 158 -2.35 -32.43 9.02
CA ALA A 158 -1.01 -31.96 8.67
C ALA A 158 -0.82 -31.78 7.15
N GLN A 159 -1.70 -30.99 6.53
CA GLN A 159 -1.79 -30.75 5.08
C GLN A 159 -1.58 -29.28 4.69
N LEU A 160 -1.16 -28.40 5.61
CA LEU A 160 -0.88 -27.01 5.26
C LEU A 160 0.28 -26.91 4.25
N GLY A 161 0.06 -26.13 3.19
CA GLY A 161 1.07 -25.65 2.25
C GLY A 161 1.26 -24.13 2.33
N GLU A 162 2.15 -23.59 1.49
CA GLU A 162 2.44 -22.15 1.47
C GLU A 162 1.21 -21.31 1.07
N ASP A 163 0.38 -21.82 0.15
CA ASP A 163 -0.87 -21.18 -0.29
C ASP A 163 -1.96 -21.14 0.78
N ASP A 164 -1.79 -21.87 1.88
CA ASP A 164 -2.74 -21.91 3.00
C ASP A 164 -2.40 -20.90 4.10
N VAL A 165 -1.26 -20.21 3.99
CA VAL A 165 -0.79 -19.24 4.98
C VAL A 165 -1.26 -17.83 4.64
N CYS A 166 -1.91 -17.19 5.61
CA CYS A 166 -2.37 -15.82 5.54
C CYS A 166 -1.54 -14.91 6.44
N SER A 167 -1.43 -13.64 6.05
CA SER A 167 -0.72 -12.61 6.81
C SER A 167 -1.71 -11.65 7.45
N ARG A 168 -1.62 -11.43 8.77
CA ARG A 168 -2.51 -10.53 9.54
C ARG A 168 -1.74 -9.44 10.26
N LYS A 169 -2.36 -8.26 10.41
CA LYS A 169 -1.84 -7.20 11.28
C LYS A 169 -2.31 -7.45 12.71
N PHE A 170 -1.51 -6.98 13.67
CA PHE A 170 -1.78 -7.13 15.10
C PHE A 170 -3.08 -6.45 15.55
N SER A 171 -3.39 -5.28 14.97
CA SER A 171 -4.62 -4.52 15.27
C SER A 171 -5.90 -5.26 14.86
N ASP A 172 -5.82 -6.22 13.95
CA ASP A 172 -6.97 -7.00 13.48
C ASP A 172 -7.33 -8.19 14.42
N THR A 173 -6.52 -8.43 15.46
CA THR A 173 -6.53 -9.70 16.21
C THR A 173 -6.43 -9.54 17.72
N GLU A 174 -7.07 -8.52 18.30
CA GLU A 174 -6.92 -8.20 19.74
C GLU A 174 -7.19 -9.39 20.68
N TYR A 175 -8.22 -10.18 20.36
CA TYR A 175 -8.54 -11.46 20.98
C TYR A 175 -8.63 -12.54 19.91
N SER A 176 -7.61 -13.40 19.82
CA SER A 176 -7.60 -14.48 18.84
C SER A 176 -6.79 -15.70 19.30
N ILE A 177 -7.13 -16.87 18.75
CA ILE A 177 -6.38 -18.12 18.90
C ILE A 177 -6.08 -18.72 17.54
N GLY A 178 -5.08 -19.59 17.45
CA GLY A 178 -4.83 -20.30 16.20
C GLY A 178 -3.48 -21.02 16.14
N LEU A 179 -3.04 -21.23 14.91
CA LEU A 179 -1.75 -21.81 14.56
C LEU A 179 -1.00 -20.84 13.63
N GLY A 180 0.25 -20.52 13.96
CA GLY A 180 1.05 -19.62 13.16
C GLY A 180 2.49 -19.48 13.63
N GLY A 181 3.15 -18.45 13.13
CA GLY A 181 4.50 -18.08 13.51
C GLY A 181 4.86 -16.67 13.04
N LEU A 182 6.04 -16.22 13.45
CA LEU A 182 6.63 -14.95 13.03
C LEU A 182 7.83 -15.22 12.12
N GLY A 183 7.95 -14.44 11.04
CA GLY A 183 9.10 -14.49 10.14
C GLY A 183 8.92 -13.55 8.95
N GLU A 184 10.04 -13.06 8.40
CA GLU A 184 10.01 -12.21 7.21
C GLU A 184 9.73 -13.02 5.94
N ASN A 185 10.25 -14.26 5.87
CA ASN A 185 10.08 -15.16 4.75
C ASN A 185 9.36 -16.44 5.17
N MET A 186 8.62 -17.04 4.22
CA MET A 186 7.88 -18.30 4.44
C MET A 186 8.75 -19.39 5.07
N LYS A 187 10.00 -19.53 4.60
CA LYS A 187 10.96 -20.54 5.10
C LYS A 187 11.34 -20.37 6.57
N ASP A 188 11.20 -19.17 7.12
CA ASP A 188 11.66 -18.85 8.47
C ASP A 188 10.71 -19.44 9.53
N PHE A 189 9.41 -19.56 9.22
CA PHE A 189 8.39 -20.00 10.18
C PHE A 189 7.68 -21.30 9.78
N MET A 190 7.67 -21.70 8.51
CA MET A 190 6.77 -22.77 8.04
C MET A 190 7.01 -24.12 8.73
N GLU A 191 8.26 -24.49 9.00
CA GLU A 191 8.60 -25.75 9.65
C GLU A 191 8.49 -25.71 11.19
N ILE A 192 8.24 -24.52 11.75
CA ILE A 192 8.16 -24.29 13.21
C ILE A 192 6.84 -23.64 13.65
N MET A 193 5.82 -23.60 12.77
CA MET A 193 4.50 -23.07 13.12
C MET A 193 3.91 -23.85 14.29
N GLY A 194 3.40 -23.11 15.27
CA GLY A 194 2.82 -23.68 16.46
C GLY A 194 1.60 -22.91 16.94
N GLU A 195 1.09 -23.32 18.10
CA GLU A 195 -0.11 -22.73 18.68
C GLU A 195 0.17 -21.29 19.11
N MET A 196 -0.80 -20.40 18.89
CA MET A 196 -0.68 -18.98 19.21
C MET A 196 -1.95 -18.44 19.86
N ILE A 197 -1.80 -17.39 20.67
CA ILE A 197 -2.87 -16.59 21.25
C ILE A 197 -2.49 -15.12 21.12
N THR A 198 -3.43 -14.28 20.73
CA THR A 198 -3.31 -12.83 20.83
C THR A 198 -4.33 -12.34 21.84
N ILE A 199 -3.86 -11.63 22.86
CA ILE A 199 -4.68 -11.17 23.98
C ILE A 199 -4.12 -9.86 24.55
N GLY A 200 -4.98 -8.86 24.76
CA GLY A 200 -4.56 -7.56 25.31
C GLY A 200 -3.52 -6.83 24.47
N GLY A 201 -3.54 -7.04 23.14
CA GLY A 201 -2.57 -6.44 22.21
C GLY A 201 -1.18 -7.10 22.18
N THR A 202 -1.02 -8.25 22.86
CA THR A 202 0.22 -9.03 22.85
C THR A 202 -0.03 -10.37 22.19
N MET A 203 0.89 -10.81 21.33
CA MET A 203 0.89 -12.17 20.80
C MET A 203 1.85 -13.03 21.61
N VAL A 204 1.39 -14.22 21.97
CA VAL A 204 2.20 -15.28 22.56
C VAL A 204 2.05 -16.51 21.67
N TRP A 205 3.14 -17.20 21.38
CA TRP A 205 3.10 -18.42 20.58
C TRP A 205 4.08 -19.46 21.11
N LEU A 206 3.76 -20.72 20.86
CA LEU A 206 4.58 -21.87 21.23
C LEU A 206 5.09 -22.55 19.95
N PRO A 207 6.31 -22.24 19.48
CA PRO A 207 6.85 -22.82 18.25
C PRO A 207 7.12 -24.33 18.39
N THR A 208 7.03 -25.05 17.26
CA THR A 208 7.31 -26.50 17.21
C THR A 208 8.79 -26.80 16.97
N ASP A 209 9.68 -26.07 17.64
CA ASP A 209 11.13 -26.17 17.47
C ASP A 209 11.79 -27.24 18.35
N GLY A 210 10.99 -27.87 19.23
CA GLY A 210 11.40 -28.93 20.14
C GLY A 210 11.84 -28.46 21.54
N HIS A 211 11.80 -27.16 21.84
CA HIS A 211 12.19 -26.63 23.15
C HIS A 211 11.02 -26.46 24.14
N ASP A 212 9.76 -26.57 23.67
CA ASP A 212 8.55 -26.46 24.52
C ASP A 212 8.54 -25.16 25.35
N THR A 213 9.07 -24.08 24.76
CA THR A 213 9.22 -22.76 25.38
C THR A 213 8.45 -21.75 24.55
N PRO A 214 7.43 -21.07 25.12
CA PRO A 214 6.72 -20.02 24.40
C PRO A 214 7.56 -18.75 24.22
N ASP A 215 7.32 -18.07 23.12
CA ASP A 215 7.81 -16.73 22.84
C ASP A 215 6.65 -15.72 22.86
N PHE A 216 6.97 -14.44 23.01
CA PHE A 216 5.99 -13.36 23.04
C PHE A 216 6.46 -12.10 22.31
N LEU A 217 5.52 -11.35 21.78
CA LEU A 217 5.75 -10.06 21.13
C LEU A 217 4.74 -9.02 21.63
N ILE A 218 5.27 -7.95 22.23
CA ILE A 218 4.51 -6.77 22.66
C ILE A 218 4.85 -5.62 21.70
N PRO A 219 3.97 -5.23 20.77
CA PRO A 219 4.22 -4.13 19.86
C PRO A 219 4.27 -2.79 20.61
N ALA A 220 5.41 -2.11 20.60
CA ALA A 220 5.60 -0.81 21.29
C ALA A 220 4.93 0.37 20.54
N THR A 221 4.71 0.22 19.24
CA THR A 221 4.02 1.15 18.33
C THR A 221 3.59 0.35 17.10
N ASP A 222 2.31 0.41 16.70
CA ASP A 222 1.82 -0.26 15.48
C ASP A 222 2.37 0.45 14.24
N THR A 223 3.57 0.05 13.81
CA THR A 223 4.17 0.52 12.55
C THR A 223 3.64 -0.26 11.34
N GLY A 224 2.75 -1.24 11.54
CA GLY A 224 2.29 -2.17 10.51
C GLY A 224 3.39 -3.06 9.91
N MET A 225 4.63 -3.02 10.45
CA MET A 225 5.79 -3.74 9.88
C MET A 225 5.85 -5.21 10.29
N VAL A 226 5.24 -5.59 11.41
CA VAL A 226 5.25 -6.99 11.89
C VAL A 226 3.88 -7.59 11.65
N THR A 227 3.82 -8.65 10.84
CA THR A 227 2.59 -9.37 10.51
C THR A 227 2.65 -10.80 11.05
N ILE A 228 1.53 -11.25 11.59
CA ILE A 228 1.32 -12.63 12.02
C ILE A 228 1.12 -13.49 10.77
N GLN A 229 1.85 -14.59 10.65
CA GLN A 229 1.68 -15.55 9.57
C GLN A 229 0.94 -16.78 10.11
N THR A 230 -0.24 -17.07 9.58
CA THR A 230 -1.13 -18.07 10.16
C THR A 230 -1.72 -19.00 9.11
N GLY A 231 -1.71 -20.31 9.40
CA GLY A 231 -2.42 -21.32 8.62
C GLY A 231 -3.85 -21.55 9.12
N PHE A 232 -4.16 -21.10 10.34
CA PHE A 232 -5.50 -21.11 10.92
C PHE A 232 -5.60 -20.10 12.07
N ASN A 233 -6.59 -19.20 12.05
CA ASN A 233 -6.82 -18.23 13.12
C ASN A 233 -8.31 -17.95 13.29
N VAL A 234 -8.74 -17.82 14.55
CA VAL A 234 -10.08 -17.40 14.94
C VAL A 234 -9.95 -16.16 15.82
N ALA A 235 -10.53 -15.05 15.38
CA ALA A 235 -10.48 -13.77 16.07
C ALA A 235 -11.88 -13.25 16.39
N LEU A 236 -12.04 -12.63 17.57
CA LEU A 236 -13.25 -11.89 17.93
C LEU A 236 -13.27 -10.55 17.18
N ASP A 237 -14.39 -10.27 16.52
CA ASP A 237 -14.72 -8.99 15.91
C ASP A 237 -15.93 -8.38 16.63
N GLY A 238 -15.69 -7.53 17.62
CA GLY A 238 -16.71 -6.93 18.47
C GLY A 238 -16.29 -6.82 19.92
N ASN A 239 -17.22 -6.44 20.79
CA ASN A 239 -16.97 -6.23 22.22
C ASN A 239 -17.55 -7.37 23.08
N PHE A 240 -17.10 -7.45 24.33
CA PHE A 240 -17.78 -8.25 25.35
C PHE A 240 -19.17 -7.67 25.62
N HIS A 241 -20.16 -8.54 25.66
CA HIS A 241 -21.52 -8.17 26.03
C HIS A 241 -21.69 -8.12 27.54
N ASP A 242 -21.10 -9.12 28.21
CA ASP A 242 -21.21 -9.32 29.64
C ASP A 242 -19.83 -9.49 30.27
N ILE A 243 -19.64 -8.87 31.43
CA ILE A 243 -18.57 -9.19 32.37
C ILE A 243 -19.16 -10.02 33.51
N ILE A 244 -18.61 -11.21 33.73
CA ILE A 244 -19.14 -12.20 34.64
C ILE A 244 -18.07 -12.58 35.66
N PHE A 245 -18.42 -12.51 36.94
CA PHE A 245 -17.59 -13.09 37.99
C PHE A 245 -18.11 -14.47 38.37
N ALA A 246 -17.28 -15.48 38.13
CA ALA A 246 -17.55 -16.88 38.43
C ALA A 246 -16.88 -17.30 39.74
N GLU A 247 -17.64 -17.90 40.65
CA GLU A 247 -17.17 -18.40 41.95
C GLU A 247 -17.53 -19.88 42.12
N SER A 248 -16.54 -20.71 42.44
CA SER A 248 -16.76 -22.12 42.74
C SER A 248 -17.62 -22.32 43.99
N LYS A 249 -18.56 -23.26 43.94
CA LYS A 249 -19.27 -23.77 45.14
C LYS A 249 -18.57 -24.96 45.79
N GLN A 250 -17.54 -25.50 45.14
CA GLN A 250 -16.80 -26.69 45.53
C GLN A 250 -15.37 -26.32 45.93
N SER A 251 -14.77 -27.08 46.86
CA SER A 251 -13.42 -26.82 47.36
C SER A 251 -12.32 -26.98 46.31
N GLU A 252 -12.56 -27.89 45.37
CA GLU A 252 -11.68 -28.28 44.27
C GLU A 252 -11.72 -27.31 43.08
N GLY A 253 -12.64 -26.34 43.08
CA GLY A 253 -12.90 -25.47 41.92
C GLY A 253 -13.88 -26.09 40.92
N PHE A 254 -14.10 -25.40 39.81
CA PHE A 254 -14.90 -25.88 38.67
C PHE A 254 -14.00 -26.06 37.44
N THR A 255 -14.37 -26.99 36.56
CA THR A 255 -13.66 -27.24 35.31
C THR A 255 -14.09 -26.31 34.19
N MET A 256 -13.30 -26.25 33.10
CA MET A 256 -13.62 -25.43 31.94
C MET A 256 -14.94 -25.87 31.27
N ASP A 257 -15.19 -27.17 31.13
CA ASP A 257 -16.47 -27.70 30.63
C ASP A 257 -17.67 -27.34 31.53
N GLU A 258 -17.51 -27.38 32.85
CA GLU A 258 -18.52 -26.95 33.82
C GLU A 258 -18.82 -25.43 33.71
N LEU A 259 -17.79 -24.61 33.48
CA LEU A 259 -17.93 -23.18 33.23
C LEU A 259 -18.74 -22.93 31.96
N TYR A 260 -18.32 -23.48 30.82
CA TYR A 260 -19.03 -23.30 29.54
C TYR A 260 -20.45 -23.85 29.61
N SER A 261 -20.68 -25.02 30.22
CA SER A 261 -22.04 -25.56 30.44
C SER A 261 -22.94 -24.56 31.17
N SER A 262 -22.39 -23.90 32.19
CA SER A 262 -23.12 -22.91 32.99
C SER A 262 -23.40 -21.63 32.21
N LEU A 263 -22.41 -21.16 31.44
CA LEU A 263 -22.56 -20.00 30.56
C LEU A 263 -23.61 -20.24 29.46
N PHE A 264 -23.63 -21.41 28.84
CA PHE A 264 -24.62 -21.76 27.83
C PHE A 264 -26.04 -21.85 28.40
N LYS A 265 -26.22 -22.53 29.54
CA LYS A 265 -27.53 -22.57 30.22
C LYS A 265 -28.02 -21.17 30.58
N MET A 266 -27.15 -20.36 31.17
CA MET A 266 -27.45 -18.96 31.48
C MET A 266 -27.83 -18.18 30.22
N ALA A 267 -27.08 -18.32 29.12
CA ALA A 267 -27.34 -17.64 27.86
C ALA A 267 -28.71 -18.03 27.27
N ARG A 268 -29.04 -19.32 27.25
CA ARG A 268 -30.36 -19.81 26.78
C ARG A 268 -31.52 -19.24 27.59
N GLU A 269 -31.34 -19.08 28.91
CA GLU A 269 -32.39 -18.57 29.79
C GLU A 269 -32.52 -17.04 29.75
N MET A 270 -31.39 -16.33 29.61
CA MET A 270 -31.32 -14.89 29.86
C MET A 270 -31.11 -14.03 28.61
N LYS A 271 -30.63 -14.61 27.48
CA LYS A 271 -30.24 -13.85 26.29
C LYS A 271 -31.01 -14.32 25.06
N PRO A 272 -32.08 -13.61 24.64
CA PRO A 272 -32.88 -13.99 23.47
C PRO A 272 -32.13 -14.01 22.14
N SER A 273 -31.00 -13.30 22.05
CA SER A 273 -30.14 -13.24 20.85
C SER A 273 -29.13 -14.39 20.79
N PHE A 274 -29.06 -15.26 21.79
CA PHE A 274 -28.11 -16.36 21.83
C PHE A 274 -28.42 -17.40 20.76
N LYS A 275 -27.45 -17.65 19.87
CA LYS A 275 -27.56 -18.61 18.76
C LYS A 275 -26.72 -19.87 18.95
N GLY A 276 -26.22 -20.14 20.16
CA GLY A 276 -25.43 -21.34 20.45
C GLY A 276 -23.91 -21.16 20.42
N ILE A 277 -23.36 -19.99 20.12
CA ILE A 277 -21.90 -19.76 20.09
C ILE A 277 -21.52 -18.58 21.00
N ILE A 278 -20.48 -18.76 21.81
CA ILE A 278 -19.88 -17.70 22.62
C ILE A 278 -18.37 -17.65 22.41
N SER A 279 -17.78 -16.46 22.53
CA SER A 279 -16.36 -16.31 22.83
C SER A 279 -16.17 -15.88 24.28
N VAL A 280 -15.09 -16.36 24.89
CA VAL A 280 -14.75 -16.09 26.28
C VAL A 280 -13.33 -15.58 26.37
N ALA A 281 -13.13 -14.40 26.95
CA ALA A 281 -11.84 -13.96 27.49
C ALA A 281 -11.92 -13.97 29.02
N MET A 282 -10.84 -14.32 29.73
CA MET A 282 -10.88 -14.31 31.19
C MET A 282 -9.53 -14.14 31.87
N GLN A 283 -9.55 -13.59 33.08
CA GLN A 283 -8.55 -13.80 34.12
C GLN A 283 -9.11 -14.83 35.12
N ALA A 284 -8.33 -15.85 35.48
CA ALA A 284 -8.76 -16.89 36.42
C ALA A 284 -7.66 -17.32 37.39
N ASP A 285 -8.07 -17.72 38.59
CA ASP A 285 -7.19 -18.33 39.59
C ASP A 285 -7.09 -19.84 39.36
N ILE A 286 -5.90 -20.31 39.02
CA ILE A 286 -5.66 -21.71 38.65
C ILE A 286 -5.80 -22.62 39.88
N GLY A 287 -6.69 -23.61 39.78
CA GLY A 287 -6.78 -24.73 40.71
C GLY A 287 -5.89 -25.89 40.26
N GLU A 288 -6.09 -26.35 39.03
CA GLU A 288 -5.32 -27.41 38.36
C GLU A 288 -5.22 -27.08 36.86
N PHE A 289 -4.00 -26.89 36.35
CA PHE A 289 -3.78 -26.56 34.92
C PHE A 289 -3.38 -27.79 34.12
N TYR A 290 -4.19 -28.16 33.12
CA TYR A 290 -3.92 -29.22 32.16
C TYR A 290 -3.81 -28.64 30.75
N ARG A 291 -2.77 -29.04 30.02
CA ARG A 291 -2.48 -28.52 28.68
C ARG A 291 -2.31 -29.61 27.61
N SER A 292 -2.56 -29.19 26.38
CA SER A 292 -2.12 -29.84 25.16
C SER A 292 -1.20 -28.90 24.39
N GLY A 293 -0.39 -29.45 23.49
CA GLY A 293 0.41 -28.65 22.58
C GLY A 293 0.90 -29.46 21.39
N ILE A 294 0.94 -28.85 20.22
CA ILE A 294 1.45 -29.48 19.00
C ILE A 294 2.99 -29.52 19.06
N LYS A 295 3.59 -30.68 18.75
CA LYS A 295 5.05 -30.88 18.75
C LYS A 295 5.71 -30.69 17.39
N ILE A 296 4.93 -30.79 16.31
CA ILE A 296 5.42 -30.81 14.92
C ILE A 296 4.54 -29.88 14.09
N SER A 297 5.15 -28.99 13.32
CA SER A 297 4.41 -28.10 12.43
C SER A 297 3.50 -28.91 11.48
N PRO A 298 2.18 -28.65 11.42
CA PRO A 298 1.22 -29.47 10.70
C PRO A 298 1.19 -29.17 9.18
N ILE A 299 2.33 -29.37 8.52
CA ILE A 299 2.52 -29.12 7.08
C ILE A 299 2.60 -30.41 6.27
N LYS A 300 2.33 -30.32 4.96
CA LYS A 300 2.38 -31.46 4.02
C LYS A 300 3.68 -32.28 4.09
N LYS A 301 4.80 -31.64 4.43
CA LYS A 301 6.11 -32.29 4.58
C LYS A 301 6.11 -33.32 5.72
N PHE A 302 5.37 -33.05 6.78
CA PHE A 302 5.39 -33.83 8.01
C PHE A 302 4.17 -34.73 8.18
N THR A 303 3.25 -34.80 7.21
CA THR A 303 2.03 -35.62 7.26
C THR A 303 2.25 -37.02 7.87
N PRO A 304 1.40 -37.48 8.80
CA PRO A 304 1.49 -38.81 9.39
C PRO A 304 1.55 -39.94 8.37
N LYS A 305 2.33 -40.99 8.67
CA LYS A 305 2.56 -42.11 7.74
C LYS A 305 1.31 -42.94 7.45
N ASN A 306 0.37 -43.01 8.40
CA ASN A 306 -0.91 -43.68 8.22
C ASN A 306 -1.93 -42.81 7.45
N HIS A 307 -1.59 -41.55 7.14
CA HIS A 307 -2.48 -40.56 6.54
C HIS A 307 -3.76 -40.27 7.34
N GLU A 308 -3.76 -40.66 8.62
CA GLU A 308 -4.79 -40.30 9.59
C GLU A 308 -4.39 -38.99 10.28
N MET A 309 -5.30 -38.45 11.09
CA MET A 309 -5.12 -37.18 11.80
C MET A 309 -3.98 -37.23 12.83
N ILE A 310 -3.44 -36.06 13.17
CA ILE A 310 -2.43 -35.90 14.22
C ILE A 310 -2.96 -36.35 15.60
N MET A 311 -4.28 -36.31 15.78
CA MET A 311 -5.00 -36.72 16.99
C MET A 311 -5.38 -38.22 17.01
N ASP A 312 -5.10 -38.97 15.94
CA ASP A 312 -5.37 -40.41 15.88
C ASP A 312 -4.57 -41.16 16.99
N PRO A 313 -5.13 -42.21 17.61
CA PRO A 313 -4.45 -42.96 18.67
C PRO A 313 -3.03 -43.44 18.30
N ASP A 314 -2.76 -43.74 17.03
CA ASP A 314 -1.44 -44.17 16.57
C ASP A 314 -0.45 -42.99 16.41
N ASN A 315 -0.95 -41.76 16.27
CA ASN A 315 -0.17 -40.54 16.01
C ASN A 315 0.01 -39.66 17.25
N ILE A 316 -1.00 -39.60 18.13
CA ILE A 316 -1.15 -38.60 19.19
C ILE A 316 0.08 -38.50 20.11
N GLN A 317 0.72 -39.62 20.45
CA GLN A 317 1.90 -39.62 21.33
C GLN A 317 3.12 -38.89 20.71
N SER A 318 3.27 -39.00 19.39
CA SER A 318 4.36 -38.38 18.64
C SER A 318 4.08 -36.93 18.28
N TRP A 319 2.81 -36.58 18.07
CA TRP A 319 2.38 -35.26 17.61
C TRP A 319 2.00 -34.29 18.73
N MET A 320 1.50 -34.79 19.86
CA MET A 320 0.94 -33.95 20.92
C MET A 320 1.75 -34.05 22.22
N ASN A 321 1.87 -32.94 22.92
CA ASN A 321 2.36 -32.83 24.28
C ASN A 321 1.17 -32.66 25.23
N ILE A 322 0.68 -33.77 25.80
CA ILE A 322 -0.50 -33.77 26.68
C ILE A 322 -0.06 -33.97 28.11
N SER A 323 -0.38 -33.03 29.00
CA SER A 323 -0.12 -33.19 30.42
C SER A 323 -1.12 -34.15 31.05
N THR A 324 -0.62 -35.16 31.77
CA THR A 324 -1.44 -36.09 32.56
C THR A 324 -1.47 -35.75 34.05
N ILE A 325 -0.65 -34.78 34.46
CA ILE A 325 -0.56 -34.23 35.82
C ILE A 325 -0.73 -32.71 35.75
N PRO A 326 -1.31 -32.07 36.78
CA PRO A 326 -1.48 -30.62 36.81
C PRO A 326 -0.11 -29.92 36.94
N LEU A 327 0.12 -28.89 36.12
CA LEU A 327 1.41 -28.18 36.05
C LEU A 327 1.49 -26.96 36.97
N PHE A 328 0.41 -26.18 37.05
CA PHE A 328 0.32 -24.96 37.84
C PHE A 328 -0.83 -25.04 38.84
N GLN A 329 -0.62 -24.44 40.02
CA GLN A 329 -1.62 -24.34 41.06
C GLN A 329 -1.43 -23.04 41.83
N GLY A 330 -2.49 -22.25 41.96
CA GLY A 330 -2.49 -20.95 42.63
C GLY A 330 -1.97 -19.79 41.78
N GLU A 331 -1.48 -20.07 40.57
CA GLU A 331 -1.04 -19.06 39.60
C GLU A 331 -2.23 -18.44 38.85
N THR A 332 -1.97 -17.39 38.06
CA THR A 332 -3.01 -16.67 37.31
C THR A 332 -3.02 -17.11 35.86
N MET A 333 -4.21 -17.39 35.33
CA MET A 333 -4.43 -17.65 33.92
C MET A 333 -5.09 -16.46 33.25
N VAL A 334 -4.60 -16.07 32.08
CA VAL A 334 -5.32 -15.23 31.13
C VAL A 334 -5.62 -16.07 29.90
N SER A 335 -6.88 -16.16 29.49
CA SER A 335 -7.30 -17.07 28.42
C SER A 335 -8.25 -16.39 27.44
N PHE A 336 -8.21 -16.84 26.18
CA PHE A 336 -9.22 -16.58 25.18
C PHE A 336 -9.64 -17.90 24.52
N GLY A 337 -10.92 -18.04 24.25
CA GLY A 337 -11.46 -19.21 23.59
C GLY A 337 -12.85 -19.03 23.02
N VAL A 338 -13.29 -20.04 22.29
CA VAL A 338 -14.60 -20.11 21.66
C VAL A 338 -15.28 -21.42 22.06
N GLY A 339 -16.58 -21.34 22.34
CA GLY A 339 -17.41 -22.49 22.65
C GLY A 339 -18.67 -22.55 21.79
N VAL A 340 -19.04 -23.77 21.38
CA VAL A 340 -20.28 -24.08 20.67
C VAL A 340 -21.13 -24.99 21.53
N ASP A 341 -22.37 -24.57 21.76
CA ASP A 341 -23.43 -25.30 22.44
C ASP A 341 -24.20 -26.17 21.45
N LEU A 342 -23.95 -27.48 21.49
CA LEU A 342 -24.59 -28.44 20.59
C LEU A 342 -26.05 -28.74 20.98
N GLU A 343 -26.53 -28.23 22.13
CA GLU A 343 -27.93 -28.31 22.54
C GLU A 343 -28.80 -27.18 21.96
N SER A 344 -28.17 -26.12 21.42
CA SER A 344 -28.85 -24.96 20.83
C SER A 344 -29.18 -25.17 19.33
N ASP A 345 -30.08 -24.34 18.80
CA ASP A 345 -30.36 -24.31 17.36
C ASP A 345 -29.24 -23.55 16.62
N LEU A 346 -28.36 -24.31 15.96
CA LEU A 346 -27.23 -23.79 15.18
C LEU A 346 -27.57 -23.53 13.70
N SER A 347 -28.84 -23.67 13.29
CA SER A 347 -29.25 -23.57 11.87
C SER A 347 -29.00 -22.19 11.23
N SER A 348 -28.74 -21.17 12.05
CA SER A 348 -28.33 -19.85 11.56
C SER A 348 -26.88 -19.79 11.07
N PHE A 349 -26.07 -20.79 11.36
CA PHE A 349 -24.68 -20.90 10.93
C PHE A 349 -24.55 -21.98 9.86
N ASP A 350 -23.64 -21.76 8.92
CA ASP A 350 -23.32 -22.73 7.87
C ASP A 350 -22.59 -23.95 8.48
N GLU A 351 -22.98 -25.15 8.07
CA GLU A 351 -22.48 -26.42 8.64
C GLU A 351 -21.01 -26.67 8.28
N ASP A 352 -20.59 -26.30 7.07
CA ASP A 352 -19.20 -26.40 6.61
C ASP A 352 -18.32 -25.36 7.34
N VAL A 353 -18.90 -24.18 7.61
CA VAL A 353 -18.32 -23.06 8.39
C VAL A 353 -18.11 -23.45 9.86
N LEU A 354 -19.06 -24.17 10.47
CA LEU A 354 -18.90 -24.70 11.83
C LEU A 354 -17.84 -25.81 11.89
N GLY A 355 -17.83 -26.71 10.91
CA GLY A 355 -16.86 -27.82 10.83
C GLY A 355 -15.41 -27.38 10.64
N SER A 356 -15.19 -26.15 10.14
CA SER A 356 -13.87 -25.56 9.94
C SER A 356 -13.39 -24.73 11.14
N LEU A 357 -14.27 -24.40 12.09
CA LEU A 357 -13.89 -23.87 13.41
C LEU A 357 -13.54 -24.99 14.40
N PHE A 358 -14.35 -26.05 14.41
CA PHE A 358 -14.22 -27.19 15.30
C PHE A 358 -14.35 -28.47 14.52
N TYR A 359 -13.39 -29.38 14.66
CA TYR A 359 -13.50 -30.66 13.98
C TYR A 359 -14.57 -31.56 14.63
N MET A 360 -15.68 -31.74 13.90
CA MET A 360 -16.80 -32.61 14.27
C MET A 360 -16.76 -33.92 13.49
N HIS A 361 -16.15 -34.97 14.02
CA HIS A 361 -16.26 -36.30 13.40
C HIS A 361 -17.65 -36.89 13.65
N PRO A 362 -18.42 -37.32 12.63
CA PRO A 362 -19.80 -37.81 12.79
C PRO A 362 -19.97 -38.96 13.79
N ALA A 363 -18.95 -39.82 13.94
CA ALA A 363 -18.99 -40.91 14.94
C ALA A 363 -18.75 -40.46 16.39
N ASN A 364 -18.31 -39.21 16.61
CA ASN A 364 -18.04 -38.64 17.94
C ASN A 364 -19.07 -37.58 18.37
N ILE A 365 -20.01 -37.20 17.49
CA ILE A 365 -21.08 -36.23 17.78
C ILE A 365 -22.11 -36.82 18.76
N GLY A 366 -22.28 -38.14 18.80
CA GLY A 366 -23.37 -38.79 19.55
C GLY A 366 -23.36 -38.64 21.07
N ASN A 367 -22.30 -38.10 21.68
CA ASN A 367 -22.14 -38.01 23.14
C ASN A 367 -21.56 -36.68 23.66
N LYS A 368 -21.28 -35.68 22.82
CA LYS A 368 -20.75 -34.38 23.28
C LYS A 368 -21.87 -33.34 23.31
N GLU A 369 -22.01 -32.66 24.45
CA GLU A 369 -22.98 -31.55 24.64
C GLU A 369 -22.42 -30.21 24.14
N MET A 370 -21.10 -30.08 23.97
CA MET A 370 -20.44 -28.85 23.53
C MET A 370 -19.09 -29.12 22.86
N LEU A 371 -18.57 -28.10 22.17
CA LEU A 371 -17.21 -28.06 21.61
C LEU A 371 -16.49 -26.82 22.10
N LEU A 372 -15.26 -26.99 22.56
CA LEU A 372 -14.46 -25.93 23.18
C LEU A 372 -13.08 -25.86 22.50
N HIS A 373 -12.57 -24.65 22.32
CA HIS A 373 -11.19 -24.40 21.88
C HIS A 373 -10.67 -23.18 22.64
N ASN A 374 -9.72 -23.41 23.55
CA ASN A 374 -9.23 -22.40 24.46
C ASN A 374 -7.71 -22.41 24.49
N HIS A 375 -7.09 -21.25 24.34
CA HIS A 375 -5.67 -21.10 24.65
C HIS A 375 -5.52 -20.27 25.92
N ALA A 376 -4.44 -20.52 26.66
CA ALA A 376 -4.20 -19.89 27.94
C ALA A 376 -2.74 -19.47 28.05
N VAL A 377 -2.54 -18.31 28.66
CA VAL A 377 -1.26 -17.81 29.12
C VAL A 377 -1.25 -17.84 30.65
N VAL A 378 -0.20 -18.41 31.22
CA VAL A 378 -0.01 -18.53 32.66
C VAL A 378 0.97 -17.47 33.12
N PHE A 379 0.58 -16.72 34.13
CA PHE A 379 1.39 -15.74 34.83
C PHE A 379 1.55 -16.14 36.28
N LYS A 380 2.64 -15.71 36.89
CA LYS A 380 2.79 -15.77 38.34
C LYS A 380 1.64 -15.05 39.03
N HIS A 381 1.27 -15.53 40.22
CA HIS A 381 0.08 -15.12 40.96
C HIS A 381 -0.11 -13.60 41.01
N ILE A 382 -1.18 -13.16 40.34
CA ILE A 382 -1.74 -11.81 40.35
C ILE A 382 -3.16 -11.94 40.92
N PRO A 383 -3.48 -11.26 42.03
CA PRO A 383 -4.79 -11.34 42.65
C PRO A 383 -5.92 -11.04 41.67
N LEU A 384 -6.95 -11.89 41.69
CA LEU A 384 -8.19 -11.64 40.94
C LEU A 384 -9.05 -10.62 41.69
N GLU A 385 -9.35 -9.52 41.03
CA GLU A 385 -10.24 -8.48 41.57
C GLU A 385 -11.49 -8.35 40.69
N LYS A 386 -12.62 -8.09 41.34
CA LYS A 386 -13.88 -7.81 40.65
C LYS A 386 -13.76 -6.45 39.96
N ASN A 387 -13.73 -6.44 38.64
CA ASN A 387 -13.58 -5.25 37.81
C ASN A 387 -14.57 -5.29 36.63
N ASN A 388 -15.07 -4.15 36.20
CA ASN A 388 -15.97 -4.01 35.06
C ASN A 388 -15.26 -3.71 33.73
N ASP A 389 -13.95 -3.45 33.77
CA ASP A 389 -13.08 -3.30 32.60
C ASP A 389 -12.07 -4.46 32.56
N LEU A 390 -12.52 -5.60 32.02
CA LEU A 390 -11.67 -6.76 31.84
C LEU A 390 -10.53 -6.50 30.85
N ASP A 391 -10.77 -5.69 29.82
CA ASP A 391 -9.79 -5.44 28.77
C ASP A 391 -8.56 -4.73 29.31
N HIS A 392 -8.77 -3.66 30.08
CA HIS A 392 -7.69 -2.95 30.76
C HIS A 392 -6.91 -3.85 31.73
N LEU A 393 -7.63 -4.69 32.48
CA LEU A 393 -7.02 -5.63 33.41
C LEU A 393 -6.15 -6.66 32.68
N ILE A 394 -6.64 -7.25 31.59
CA ILE A 394 -5.89 -8.21 30.77
C ILE A 394 -4.65 -7.53 30.18
N ARG A 395 -4.78 -6.33 29.60
CA ARG A 395 -3.64 -5.57 29.06
C ARG A 395 -2.58 -5.31 30.12
N THR A 396 -2.99 -4.96 31.33
CA THR A 396 -2.09 -4.71 32.46
C THR A 396 -1.33 -5.97 32.87
N ILE A 397 -2.03 -7.11 32.96
CA ILE A 397 -1.41 -8.41 33.30
C ILE A 397 -0.41 -8.82 32.23
N VAL A 398 -0.78 -8.75 30.96
CA VAL A 398 0.08 -9.25 29.89
C VAL A 398 1.32 -8.36 29.70
N GLN A 399 1.22 -7.06 29.97
CA GLN A 399 2.36 -6.14 29.87
C GLN A 399 3.31 -6.20 31.08
N ASN A 400 2.80 -6.44 32.29
CA ASN A 400 3.58 -6.31 33.53
C ASN A 400 3.77 -7.62 34.31
N GLY A 401 2.99 -8.66 33.99
CA GLY A 401 3.01 -9.94 34.67
C GLY A 401 4.27 -10.76 34.36
N GLU A 402 4.70 -11.57 35.33
CA GLU A 402 5.78 -12.53 35.14
C GLU A 402 5.22 -13.77 34.41
N PHE A 403 5.51 -13.86 33.10
CA PHE A 403 5.11 -14.97 32.24
C PHE A 403 5.73 -16.30 32.68
N LEU A 404 4.91 -17.36 32.73
CA LEU A 404 5.33 -18.71 33.10
C LEU A 404 5.17 -19.71 31.95
N ASP A 405 4.03 -19.69 31.24
CA ASP A 405 3.73 -20.68 30.19
C ASP A 405 2.62 -20.21 29.24
N MET A 406 2.48 -20.85 28.08
CA MET A 406 1.36 -20.70 27.15
C MET A 406 1.07 -22.03 26.47
N SER A 407 -0.22 -22.38 26.39
CA SER A 407 -0.63 -23.62 25.72
C SER A 407 -2.12 -23.67 25.41
N HIS A 408 -2.51 -24.64 24.59
CA HIS A 408 -3.91 -25.05 24.48
C HIS A 408 -4.37 -25.66 25.81
N LEU A 409 -5.43 -25.09 26.38
CA LEU A 409 -6.02 -25.51 27.63
C LEU A 409 -6.95 -26.70 27.43
N LEU A 410 -6.80 -27.73 28.26
CA LEU A 410 -7.71 -28.88 28.26
C LEU A 410 -8.98 -28.60 29.07
N ASP A 411 -10.10 -29.15 28.62
CA ASP A 411 -11.45 -28.96 29.21
C ASP A 411 -11.54 -29.34 30.70
N ASN A 412 -10.68 -30.25 31.16
CA ASN A 412 -10.62 -30.69 32.55
C ASN A 412 -9.77 -29.79 33.47
N SER A 413 -9.23 -28.67 32.96
CA SER A 413 -8.54 -27.67 33.77
C SER A 413 -9.48 -27.01 34.76
N ARG A 414 -9.03 -26.89 36.02
CA ARG A 414 -9.83 -26.35 37.13
C ARG A 414 -9.39 -24.95 37.51
N MET A 415 -10.38 -24.13 37.83
CA MET A 415 -10.21 -22.80 38.39
C MET A 415 -11.11 -22.58 39.60
N LYS A 416 -10.69 -21.72 40.53
CA LYS A 416 -11.45 -21.41 41.74
C LYS A 416 -12.42 -20.26 41.54
N SER A 417 -11.94 -19.26 40.82
CA SER A 417 -12.64 -18.02 40.51
C SER A 417 -12.15 -17.49 39.17
N ALA A 418 -13.03 -16.78 38.46
CA ALA A 418 -12.68 -16.15 37.19
C ALA A 418 -13.48 -14.86 36.97
N LEU A 419 -12.85 -13.86 36.36
CA LEU A 419 -13.50 -12.69 35.78
C LEU A 419 -13.50 -12.86 34.26
N ILE A 420 -14.69 -12.85 33.67
CA ILE A 420 -14.94 -13.41 32.34
C ILE A 420 -15.66 -12.38 31.48
N GLY A 421 -15.13 -12.08 30.30
CA GLY A 421 -15.78 -11.32 29.25
C GLY A 421 -16.43 -12.29 28.27
N VAL A 422 -17.74 -12.21 28.12
CA VAL A 422 -18.50 -13.09 27.23
C VAL A 422 -19.06 -12.28 26.06
N SER A 423 -18.84 -12.77 24.84
CA SER A 423 -19.47 -12.25 23.63
C SER A 423 -20.38 -13.31 23.04
N TYR A 424 -21.64 -12.94 22.77
CA TYR A 424 -22.59 -13.80 22.07
C TYR A 424 -22.42 -13.63 20.57
N ILE A 425 -22.02 -14.69 19.89
CA ILE A 425 -21.62 -14.60 18.48
C ILE A 425 -22.86 -14.65 17.59
N SER A 426 -23.02 -13.62 16.76
CA SER A 426 -24.16 -13.50 15.87
C SER A 426 -23.93 -14.14 14.50
N ASP A 427 -22.67 -14.25 14.09
CA ASP A 427 -22.23 -14.63 12.75
C ASP A 427 -20.75 -15.09 12.73
N ILE A 428 -20.38 -15.93 11.75
CA ILE A 428 -19.01 -16.39 11.50
C ILE A 428 -18.62 -15.98 10.10
N VAL A 429 -17.57 -15.16 9.99
CA VAL A 429 -17.07 -14.63 8.72
C VAL A 429 -15.76 -15.31 8.37
N PHE A 430 -15.78 -16.14 7.32
CA PHE A 430 -14.58 -16.68 6.72
C PHE A 430 -13.95 -15.64 5.80
N GLU A 431 -12.68 -15.34 6.03
CA GLU A 431 -11.89 -14.56 5.10
C GLU A 431 -11.63 -15.42 3.85
N LYS A 432 -12.40 -15.18 2.77
CA LYS A 432 -12.18 -15.84 1.48
C LYS A 432 -10.73 -15.64 1.01
N ASN A 433 -10.14 -16.70 0.46
CA ASN A 433 -8.94 -16.57 -0.36
C ASN A 433 -9.24 -15.60 -1.50
N GLN A 434 -8.37 -14.62 -1.68
CA GLN A 434 -8.47 -13.64 -2.74
C GLN A 434 -8.41 -14.34 -4.10
N GLU A 435 -9.45 -14.16 -4.91
CA GLU A 435 -9.54 -14.71 -6.26
C GLU A 435 -8.97 -13.70 -7.26
N ILE A 436 -7.93 -14.10 -7.99
CA ILE A 436 -7.31 -13.27 -9.05
C ILE A 436 -7.57 -13.94 -10.39
N THR A 437 -8.35 -13.29 -11.25
CA THR A 437 -8.73 -13.80 -12.56
C THR A 437 -8.16 -12.92 -13.66
N LEU A 438 -7.65 -13.54 -14.73
CA LEU A 438 -7.21 -12.86 -15.94
C LEU A 438 -8.28 -12.93 -17.02
N ASN A 439 -8.69 -11.78 -17.53
CA ASN A 439 -9.60 -11.64 -18.67
C ASN A 439 -8.81 -11.45 -19.97
N GLY A 440 -8.13 -12.51 -20.41
CA GLY A 440 -7.28 -12.52 -21.60
C GLY A 440 -5.98 -13.29 -21.40
N GLU A 441 -5.16 -13.36 -22.45
CA GLU A 441 -3.85 -14.02 -22.38
C GLU A 441 -2.76 -13.01 -21.99
N CYS A 442 -1.89 -13.40 -21.07
CA CYS A 442 -0.65 -12.69 -20.75
C CYS A 442 0.49 -13.70 -20.65
N GLU A 443 1.33 -13.79 -21.69
CA GLU A 443 2.45 -14.74 -21.74
C GLU A 443 3.45 -14.58 -20.58
N ARG A 444 3.52 -13.39 -19.98
CA ARG A 444 4.45 -13.06 -18.89
C ARG A 444 3.88 -13.35 -17.49
N TRP A 445 2.62 -13.80 -17.39
CA TRP A 445 1.99 -14.06 -16.10
C TRP A 445 2.72 -15.16 -15.32
N ASN A 446 2.99 -14.92 -14.04
CA ASN A 446 3.76 -15.80 -13.17
C ASN A 446 3.36 -15.64 -11.70
N ASP A 447 3.86 -16.52 -10.83
CA ASP A 447 3.52 -16.54 -9.40
C ASP A 447 3.94 -15.26 -8.67
N SER A 448 5.03 -14.61 -9.08
CA SER A 448 5.44 -13.32 -8.49
C SER A 448 4.42 -12.22 -8.83
N TYR A 449 3.89 -12.19 -10.05
CA TYR A 449 2.84 -11.25 -10.45
C TYR A 449 1.53 -11.49 -9.68
N LYS A 450 1.15 -12.75 -9.49
CA LYS A 450 0.00 -13.13 -8.66
C LYS A 450 0.18 -12.64 -7.21
N ALA A 451 1.34 -12.90 -6.61
CA ALA A 451 1.66 -12.48 -5.24
C ALA A 451 1.72 -10.96 -5.08
N ILE A 452 2.32 -10.25 -6.03
CA ILE A 452 2.36 -8.78 -6.06
C ILE A 452 0.93 -8.21 -6.13
N THR A 453 0.12 -8.72 -7.06
CA THR A 453 -1.28 -8.31 -7.23
C THR A 453 -2.04 -8.50 -5.92
N GLY A 454 -1.89 -9.65 -5.27
CA GLY A 454 -2.63 -9.91 -4.05
C GLY A 454 -2.25 -8.99 -2.88
N LYS A 455 -0.95 -8.68 -2.74
CA LYS A 455 -0.45 -7.74 -1.73
C LYS A 455 -0.79 -6.27 -1.99
N MET A 456 -1.18 -5.92 -3.22
CA MET A 456 -1.66 -4.58 -3.56
C MET A 456 -3.13 -4.37 -3.21
N PHE A 457 -3.90 -5.45 -3.05
CA PHE A 457 -5.34 -5.43 -2.84
C PHE A 457 -5.76 -6.27 -1.62
N PRO A 458 -5.17 -6.06 -0.43
CA PRO A 458 -5.34 -6.98 0.71
C PRO A 458 -6.79 -7.15 1.19
N ASP A 459 -7.63 -6.12 0.97
CA ASP A 459 -9.03 -6.08 1.40
C ASP A 459 -10.00 -6.57 0.32
N SER A 460 -9.50 -6.87 -0.88
CA SER A 460 -10.32 -7.33 -2.00
C SER A 460 -10.47 -8.85 -1.96
N ALA A 461 -11.70 -9.33 -2.17
CA ALA A 461 -11.99 -10.75 -2.30
C ALA A 461 -11.86 -11.24 -3.75
N GLU A 462 -12.16 -10.38 -4.73
CA GLU A 462 -12.11 -10.70 -6.16
C GLU A 462 -11.36 -9.60 -6.92
N ILE A 463 -10.44 -9.99 -7.79
CA ILE A 463 -9.61 -9.10 -8.62
C ILE A 463 -9.62 -9.61 -10.05
N LEU A 464 -10.18 -8.81 -10.95
CA LEU A 464 -10.21 -9.07 -12.38
C LEU A 464 -9.16 -8.21 -13.08
N LEU A 465 -8.19 -8.88 -13.72
CA LEU A 465 -7.14 -8.25 -14.51
C LEU A 465 -7.44 -8.37 -15.99
N SER A 466 -7.60 -7.23 -16.68
CA SER A 466 -7.76 -7.20 -18.14
C SER A 466 -6.49 -6.60 -18.77
N PRO A 467 -5.71 -7.37 -19.56
CA PRO A 467 -4.50 -6.86 -20.20
C PRO A 467 -4.80 -5.63 -21.07
N ILE A 468 -3.94 -4.61 -21.00
CA ILE A 468 -3.96 -3.44 -21.88
C ILE A 468 -2.78 -3.57 -22.86
N THR A 469 -3.08 -3.63 -24.16
CA THR A 469 -2.04 -3.61 -25.20
C THR A 469 -1.55 -2.18 -25.42
N GLY A 470 -0.30 -1.89 -25.05
CA GLY A 470 0.33 -0.60 -25.32
C GLY A 470 1.60 -0.38 -24.50
N GLY A 471 2.75 -0.68 -25.08
CA GLY A 471 4.06 -0.34 -24.51
C GLY A 471 5.18 -1.25 -25.01
N TYR A 472 6.28 -0.66 -25.48
CA TYR A 472 7.50 -1.40 -25.83
C TYR A 472 8.35 -1.78 -24.59
N SER A 473 7.82 -1.58 -23.38
CA SER A 473 8.51 -1.90 -22.13
C SER A 473 8.47 -3.41 -21.79
N GLY A 474 9.42 -3.88 -20.98
CA GLY A 474 9.45 -5.25 -20.47
C GLY A 474 8.30 -5.60 -19.52
N SER A 475 7.40 -4.66 -19.25
CA SER A 475 6.32 -4.75 -18.26
C SER A 475 4.96 -5.15 -18.88
N ALA A 476 4.15 -5.90 -18.14
CA ALA A 476 2.76 -6.20 -18.45
C ALA A 476 1.85 -5.15 -17.79
N VAL A 477 0.90 -4.59 -18.54
CA VAL A 477 -0.02 -3.55 -18.06
C VAL A 477 -1.44 -4.11 -18.05
N PHE A 478 -2.18 -3.87 -16.96
CA PHE A 478 -3.53 -4.36 -16.75
C PHE A 478 -4.46 -3.24 -16.31
N LYS A 479 -5.70 -3.26 -16.81
CA LYS A 479 -6.82 -2.64 -16.12
C LYS A 479 -7.24 -3.56 -14.98
N VAL A 480 -7.44 -3.01 -13.79
CA VAL A 480 -7.87 -3.74 -12.61
C VAL A 480 -9.29 -3.32 -12.24
N ASP A 481 -10.18 -4.31 -12.16
CA ASP A 481 -11.48 -4.19 -11.51
C ASP A 481 -11.45 -5.07 -10.26
N ALA A 482 -11.62 -4.50 -9.06
CA ALA A 482 -11.56 -5.22 -7.79
C ALA A 482 -12.84 -5.05 -6.96
N TRP A 483 -13.16 -6.04 -6.14
CA TRP A 483 -14.29 -6.03 -5.22
C TRP A 483 -13.83 -6.33 -3.80
N ASP A 484 -14.26 -5.50 -2.86
CA ASP A 484 -13.99 -5.71 -1.45
C ASP A 484 -14.68 -6.97 -0.92
N ARG A 485 -14.29 -7.42 0.27
CA ARG A 485 -14.88 -8.60 0.93
C ARG A 485 -16.39 -8.52 1.19
N SER A 486 -16.98 -7.33 1.14
CA SER A 486 -18.43 -7.12 1.23
C SER A 486 -19.14 -7.12 -0.13
N GLY A 487 -18.40 -7.36 -1.22
CA GLY A 487 -18.89 -7.36 -2.59
C GLY A 487 -19.04 -5.96 -3.20
N ARG A 488 -18.53 -4.91 -2.56
CA ARG A 488 -18.55 -3.56 -3.15
C ARG A 488 -17.44 -3.43 -4.16
N LYS A 489 -17.79 -2.91 -5.32
CA LYS A 489 -16.84 -2.67 -6.40
C LYS A 489 -15.99 -1.43 -6.09
N GLU A 490 -14.67 -1.58 -6.14
CA GLU A 490 -13.73 -0.47 -6.07
C GLU A 490 -13.72 0.34 -7.37
N MET A 491 -13.12 1.53 -7.34
CA MET A 491 -12.84 2.25 -8.59
C MET A 491 -11.84 1.45 -9.45
N PRO A 492 -11.89 1.56 -10.79
CA PRO A 492 -10.92 0.91 -11.64
C PRO A 492 -9.53 1.51 -11.44
N PHE A 493 -8.50 0.68 -11.58
CA PHE A 493 -7.09 1.08 -11.53
C PHE A 493 -6.34 0.60 -12.77
N VAL A 494 -5.13 1.13 -12.98
CA VAL A 494 -4.16 0.58 -13.94
C VAL A 494 -3.00 0.02 -13.15
N MET A 495 -2.62 -1.22 -13.41
CA MET A 495 -1.50 -1.89 -12.75
C MET A 495 -0.43 -2.27 -13.77
N LYS A 496 0.80 -1.86 -13.52
CA LYS A 496 1.98 -2.22 -14.33
C LYS A 496 2.82 -3.20 -13.53
N LEU A 497 3.10 -4.37 -14.09
CA LEU A 497 3.89 -5.45 -13.49
C LEU A 497 5.12 -5.73 -14.35
N GLY A 498 6.29 -5.88 -13.75
CA GLY A 498 7.53 -5.96 -14.53
C GLY A 498 8.79 -6.07 -13.68
N PRO A 499 9.97 -6.10 -14.32
CA PRO A 499 11.24 -6.05 -13.62
C PRO A 499 11.38 -4.78 -12.76
N TRP A 500 11.82 -4.93 -11.52
CA TRP A 500 11.90 -3.80 -10.59
C TRP A 500 12.90 -2.72 -11.01
N TYR A 501 13.93 -3.05 -11.81
CA TYR A 501 14.87 -2.03 -12.26
C TYR A 501 14.18 -0.97 -13.15
N GLU A 502 13.25 -1.39 -14.04
CA GLU A 502 12.46 -0.46 -14.89
C GLU A 502 11.42 0.28 -14.05
N LEU A 503 10.63 -0.46 -13.26
CA LEU A 503 9.57 0.14 -12.44
C LEU A 503 10.13 1.06 -11.35
N GLY A 504 11.29 0.73 -10.80
CA GLY A 504 11.96 1.55 -9.80
C GLY A 504 12.45 2.88 -10.37
N ASP A 505 12.88 2.93 -11.64
CA ASP A 505 13.19 4.18 -12.33
C ASP A 505 11.92 5.04 -12.52
N GLU A 506 10.81 4.43 -12.92
CA GLU A 506 9.53 5.13 -13.07
C GLU A 506 8.98 5.68 -11.75
N LEU A 507 9.06 4.89 -10.67
CA LEU A 507 8.67 5.32 -9.34
C LEU A 507 9.51 6.51 -8.86
N ARG A 508 10.84 6.47 -9.06
CA ARG A 508 11.73 7.60 -8.75
C ARG A 508 11.38 8.84 -9.57
N GLY A 509 11.19 8.68 -10.88
CA GLY A 509 10.75 9.76 -11.77
C GLY A 509 9.45 10.40 -11.27
N TYR A 510 8.48 9.58 -10.86
CA TYR A 510 7.23 10.06 -10.30
C TYR A 510 7.40 10.79 -8.96
N GLU A 511 8.09 10.20 -7.98
CA GLU A 511 8.22 10.76 -6.63
C GLU A 511 9.04 12.06 -6.59
N ASP A 512 10.13 12.11 -7.37
CA ASP A 512 11.07 13.24 -7.36
C ASP A 512 10.61 14.40 -8.24
N HIS A 513 9.93 14.12 -9.36
CA HIS A 513 9.63 15.12 -10.39
C HIS A 513 8.14 15.31 -10.69
N VAL A 514 7.31 14.28 -10.58
CA VAL A 514 5.88 14.39 -10.94
C VAL A 514 5.08 14.87 -9.74
N LYS A 515 5.12 14.11 -8.63
CA LYS A 515 4.33 14.32 -7.41
C LYS A 515 4.48 15.74 -6.84
N ARG A 516 5.65 16.36 -7.00
CA ARG A 516 5.95 17.69 -6.43
C ARG A 516 5.58 18.86 -7.34
N TYR A 517 5.51 18.65 -8.67
CA TYR A 517 5.44 19.76 -9.62
C TYR A 517 4.25 19.70 -10.58
N ILE A 518 3.83 18.51 -11.03
CA ILE A 518 2.76 18.32 -12.03
C ILE A 518 1.73 17.24 -11.63
N GLN A 519 1.58 16.95 -10.34
CA GLN A 519 0.72 15.85 -9.85
C GLN A 519 -0.72 15.87 -10.42
N ASN A 520 -1.30 17.05 -10.65
CA ASN A 520 -2.66 17.17 -11.18
C ASN A 520 -2.76 16.85 -12.69
N ASN A 521 -1.62 16.78 -13.39
CA ASN A 521 -1.47 16.52 -14.81
C ASN A 521 -0.67 15.25 -15.08
N ALA A 522 -0.75 14.27 -14.17
CA ALA A 522 -0.15 12.95 -14.31
C ALA A 522 -1.04 11.88 -13.68
N THR A 523 -0.86 10.63 -14.09
CA THR A 523 -1.43 9.47 -13.39
C THR A 523 -0.82 9.38 -11.99
N GLN A 524 -1.65 9.21 -10.96
CA GLN A 524 -1.18 9.13 -9.58
C GLN A 524 -0.88 7.70 -9.19
N ILE A 525 0.32 7.46 -8.67
CA ILE A 525 0.66 6.18 -8.04
C ILE A 525 -0.09 6.08 -6.71
N ILE A 526 -0.92 5.05 -6.59
CA ILE A 526 -1.70 4.69 -5.41
C ILE A 526 -0.89 3.77 -4.50
N ASP A 527 -0.27 2.74 -5.09
CA ASP A 527 0.54 1.78 -4.36
C ASP A 527 1.66 1.21 -5.25
N HIS A 528 2.69 0.65 -4.64
CA HIS A 528 3.73 -0.09 -5.32
C HIS A 528 4.25 -1.23 -4.44
N ARG A 529 4.71 -2.30 -5.08
CA ARG A 529 5.23 -3.49 -4.38
C ARG A 529 6.42 -4.07 -5.14
N LYS A 530 7.36 -4.64 -4.40
CA LYS A 530 8.51 -5.37 -4.94
C LYS A 530 8.54 -6.75 -4.30
N ILE A 531 8.71 -7.79 -5.12
CA ILE A 531 8.97 -9.16 -4.68
C ILE A 531 10.13 -9.72 -5.53
N GLY A 532 11.29 -9.94 -4.90
CA GLY A 532 12.50 -10.33 -5.61
C GLY A 532 12.92 -9.28 -6.65
N GLU A 533 13.16 -9.72 -7.89
CA GLU A 533 13.52 -8.85 -9.02
C GLU A 533 12.29 -8.31 -9.78
N GLN A 534 11.08 -8.69 -9.37
CA GLN A 534 9.83 -8.23 -9.97
C GLN A 534 9.16 -7.19 -9.06
N GLY A 535 8.32 -6.36 -9.65
CA GLY A 535 7.45 -5.47 -8.89
C GLY A 535 6.19 -5.09 -9.64
N GLY A 536 5.40 -4.26 -8.97
CA GLY A 536 4.20 -3.67 -9.50
C GLY A 536 4.07 -2.22 -9.09
N ILE A 537 3.45 -1.43 -9.95
CA ILE A 537 2.99 -0.07 -9.65
C ILE A 537 1.50 0.00 -9.98
N LEU A 538 0.72 0.51 -9.03
CA LEU A 538 -0.71 0.72 -9.15
C LEU A 538 -0.98 2.22 -9.33
N TYR A 539 -1.63 2.57 -10.43
CA TYR A 539 -2.02 3.93 -10.77
C TYR A 539 -3.53 4.11 -10.62
N ASN A 540 -3.94 5.31 -10.22
CA ASN A 540 -5.32 5.72 -10.37
C ASN A 540 -5.72 5.73 -11.85
N PHE A 541 -6.97 5.39 -12.13
CA PHE A 541 -7.51 5.62 -13.46
C PHE A 541 -7.86 7.10 -13.59
N VAL A 542 -7.15 7.79 -14.47
CA VAL A 542 -7.37 9.22 -14.73
C VAL A 542 -8.69 9.43 -15.47
N GLY A 543 -9.37 10.55 -15.24
CA GLY A 543 -10.27 11.20 -16.22
C GLY A 543 -11.63 10.56 -16.53
N ILE A 544 -12.26 9.82 -15.61
CA ILE A 544 -13.69 9.48 -15.72
C ILE A 544 -14.52 10.37 -14.81
N ASN A 545 -14.64 11.66 -15.17
CA ASN A 545 -15.70 12.52 -14.63
C ASN A 545 -17.03 12.18 -15.34
N GLY A 546 -17.55 10.98 -15.07
CA GLY A 546 -18.82 10.48 -15.60
C GLY A 546 -18.65 9.26 -16.51
N ARG A 547 -19.65 8.36 -16.52
CA ARG A 547 -19.64 7.05 -17.20
C ARG A 547 -19.42 7.09 -18.74
N GLU A 548 -19.18 8.26 -19.33
CA GLU A 548 -19.14 8.47 -20.79
C GLU A 548 -17.89 9.23 -21.31
N SER A 549 -16.97 9.72 -20.47
CA SER A 549 -15.77 10.44 -20.99
C SER A 549 -14.75 9.47 -21.59
N THR A 550 -14.27 9.77 -22.81
CA THR A 550 -13.26 8.95 -23.50
C THR A 550 -11.88 9.59 -23.39
N ILE A 551 -10.89 8.83 -22.92
CA ILE A 551 -9.49 9.26 -22.92
C ILE A 551 -8.82 8.71 -24.17
N LYS A 552 -8.06 9.56 -24.86
CA LYS A 552 -7.30 9.23 -26.06
C LYS A 552 -5.86 9.72 -25.91
N THR A 553 -4.95 9.19 -26.73
CA THR A 553 -3.59 9.73 -26.80
C THR A 553 -3.57 11.01 -27.63
N MET A 554 -2.56 11.86 -27.44
CA MET A 554 -2.33 13.00 -28.31
C MET A 554 -1.98 12.58 -29.74
N GLU A 555 -1.51 11.36 -29.95
CA GLU A 555 -1.29 10.76 -31.28
C GLU A 555 -2.62 10.51 -32.01
N ASP A 556 -3.63 9.96 -31.31
CA ASP A 556 -4.99 9.80 -31.85
C ASP A 556 -5.61 11.17 -32.17
N TYR A 557 -5.40 12.14 -31.28
CA TYR A 557 -5.87 13.52 -31.47
C TYR A 557 -5.19 14.15 -32.69
N TYR A 558 -3.87 14.01 -32.81
CA TYR A 558 -3.11 14.46 -33.97
C TYR A 558 -3.65 13.87 -35.26
N SER A 559 -3.89 12.56 -35.30
CA SER A 559 -4.35 11.87 -36.51
C SER A 559 -5.75 12.28 -36.95
N SER A 560 -6.60 12.74 -36.02
CA SER A 560 -8.02 13.02 -36.27
C SER A 560 -8.39 14.51 -36.37
N HIS A 561 -7.50 15.43 -36.01
CA HIS A 561 -7.77 16.87 -35.97
C HIS A 561 -6.91 17.68 -36.96
N ASP A 562 -7.30 18.92 -37.24
CA ASP A 562 -6.53 19.79 -38.11
C ASP A 562 -5.28 20.38 -37.41
N THR A 563 -4.43 21.08 -38.17
CA THR A 563 -3.20 21.64 -37.61
C THR A 563 -3.45 22.71 -36.54
N GLY A 564 -4.51 23.52 -36.68
CA GLY A 564 -4.82 24.58 -35.71
C GLY A 564 -5.22 24.03 -34.34
N ASP A 565 -6.01 22.96 -34.35
CA ASP A 565 -6.42 22.23 -33.15
C ASP A 565 -5.21 21.60 -32.44
N VAL A 566 -4.34 20.93 -33.20
CA VAL A 566 -3.11 20.32 -32.66
C VAL A 566 -2.17 21.37 -32.07
N LEU A 567 -1.98 22.51 -32.75
CA LEU A 567 -1.17 23.61 -32.22
C LEU A 567 -1.75 24.17 -30.92
N THR A 568 -3.07 24.23 -30.81
CA THR A 568 -3.76 24.64 -29.57
C THR A 568 -3.52 23.64 -28.45
N ALA A 569 -3.55 22.34 -28.75
CA ALA A 569 -3.24 21.29 -27.80
C ALA A 569 -1.76 21.37 -27.34
N LEU A 570 -0.82 21.56 -28.27
CA LEU A 570 0.60 21.78 -27.94
C LEU A 570 0.81 23.00 -27.04
N ASP A 571 0.10 24.10 -27.32
CA ASP A 571 0.17 25.29 -26.47
C ASP A 571 -0.32 24.99 -25.05
N LYS A 572 -1.41 24.22 -24.89
CA LYS A 572 -1.91 23.82 -23.58
C LYS A 572 -0.91 22.90 -22.85
N LEU A 573 -0.27 21.97 -23.56
CA LEU A 573 0.75 21.09 -23.00
C LEU A 573 1.92 21.90 -22.40
N PHE A 574 2.53 22.80 -23.17
CA PHE A 574 3.67 23.59 -22.69
C PHE A 574 3.28 24.65 -21.64
N ARG A 575 2.16 25.36 -21.83
CA ARG A 575 1.79 26.50 -20.97
C ARG A 575 1.10 26.10 -19.68
N ASN A 576 0.39 24.97 -19.66
CA ASN A 576 -0.42 24.57 -18.51
C ASN A 576 0.17 23.36 -17.81
N VAL A 577 0.59 22.32 -18.55
CA VAL A 577 1.10 21.08 -17.96
C VAL A 577 2.58 21.20 -17.60
N LEU A 578 3.44 21.50 -18.59
CA LEU A 578 4.90 21.45 -18.43
C LEU A 578 5.48 22.74 -17.84
N ARG A 579 4.65 23.77 -17.60
CA ARG A 579 5.10 25.08 -17.12
C ARG A 579 5.81 25.02 -15.77
N SER A 580 5.41 24.14 -14.85
CA SER A 580 6.07 24.03 -13.54
C SER A 580 7.44 23.35 -13.64
N TRP A 581 7.67 22.54 -14.67
CA TRP A 581 8.98 21.99 -14.98
C TRP A 581 9.86 23.02 -15.70
N TYR A 582 9.40 23.56 -16.83
CA TYR A 582 10.26 24.43 -17.65
C TYR A 582 10.33 25.89 -17.19
N GLY A 583 9.45 26.31 -16.28
CA GLY A 583 9.37 27.70 -15.80
C GLY A 583 10.36 28.05 -14.67
N GLN A 584 11.15 27.09 -14.17
CA GLN A 584 12.12 27.32 -13.09
C GLN A 584 13.49 26.66 -13.38
N PRO A 585 14.09 26.87 -14.56
CA PRO A 585 15.32 26.19 -14.93
C PRO A 585 16.52 26.70 -14.13
N LYS A 586 17.53 25.85 -13.97
CA LYS A 586 18.78 26.19 -13.29
C LYS A 586 19.94 26.11 -14.26
N LEU A 587 20.71 27.19 -14.37
CA LEU A 587 21.95 27.18 -15.13
C LEU A 587 22.99 26.30 -14.41
N LYS A 588 23.55 25.33 -15.11
CA LYS A 588 24.57 24.39 -14.60
C LYS A 588 25.61 24.09 -15.67
N GLU A 589 26.76 23.58 -15.22
CA GLU A 589 27.73 22.95 -16.12
C GLU A 589 27.30 21.50 -16.38
N LEU A 590 26.91 21.19 -17.61
CA LEU A 590 26.44 19.87 -18.05
C LEU A 590 27.41 19.24 -19.04
N PHE A 591 27.59 17.92 -18.97
CA PHE A 591 28.35 17.13 -19.94
C PHE A 591 27.42 16.69 -21.08
N LEU A 592 27.01 17.61 -21.96
CA LEU A 592 25.97 17.33 -22.96
C LEU A 592 26.34 16.18 -23.91
N TYR A 593 27.62 16.04 -24.26
CA TYR A 593 28.09 14.92 -25.08
C TYR A 593 28.00 13.57 -24.38
N GLU A 594 28.06 13.53 -23.05
CA GLU A 594 27.83 12.30 -22.26
C GLU A 594 26.32 12.06 -22.09
N GLU A 595 25.55 13.11 -21.76
CA GLU A 595 24.09 13.04 -21.56
C GLU A 595 23.35 12.48 -22.77
N TYR A 596 23.82 12.83 -23.97
CA TYR A 596 23.23 12.42 -25.25
C TYR A 596 23.95 11.24 -25.92
N ASP A 597 24.92 10.60 -25.26
CA ASP A 597 25.59 9.39 -25.79
C ASP A 597 24.77 8.13 -25.51
N PHE A 598 23.53 8.12 -26.00
CA PHE A 598 22.65 6.95 -25.99
C PHE A 598 22.09 6.73 -27.40
N PHE A 599 22.49 5.62 -28.03
CA PHE A 599 22.04 5.24 -29.37
C PHE A 599 21.37 3.87 -29.30
N PHE A 600 20.05 3.85 -29.45
CA PHE A 600 19.26 2.62 -29.31
C PHE A 600 19.68 1.58 -30.36
N GLN A 601 20.13 0.41 -29.88
CA GLN A 601 20.64 -0.68 -30.71
C GLN A 601 21.69 -0.21 -31.74
N TYR A 602 22.73 0.50 -31.29
CA TYR A 602 23.77 1.08 -32.15
C TYR A 602 24.39 0.11 -33.17
N ASP A 603 24.52 -1.19 -32.85
CA ASP A 603 24.98 -2.21 -33.80
C ASP A 603 24.08 -2.34 -35.05
N ASN A 604 22.77 -2.14 -34.90
CA ASN A 604 21.84 -2.15 -36.03
C ASN A 604 22.04 -0.92 -36.92
N ILE A 605 22.37 0.23 -36.33
CA ILE A 605 22.72 1.46 -37.05
C ILE A 605 23.99 1.24 -37.88
N LYS A 606 25.03 0.61 -37.30
CA LYS A 606 26.26 0.24 -38.04
C LYS A 606 25.97 -0.67 -39.23
N ARG A 607 25.12 -1.69 -39.03
CA ARG A 607 24.73 -2.62 -40.09
C ARG A 607 23.95 -1.91 -41.20
N PHE A 608 23.03 -1.02 -40.84
CA PHE A 608 22.27 -0.21 -41.79
C PHE A 608 23.21 0.66 -42.64
N ALA A 609 24.11 1.42 -41.99
CA ALA A 609 25.07 2.29 -42.65
C ALA A 609 25.99 1.53 -43.62
N SER A 610 26.55 0.40 -43.17
CA SER A 610 27.41 -0.45 -43.99
C SER A 610 26.66 -1.04 -45.18
N LYS A 611 25.42 -1.51 -44.97
CA LYS A 611 24.60 -2.11 -46.04
C LYS A 611 24.13 -1.10 -47.08
N LYS A 612 23.70 0.09 -46.64
CA LYS A 612 23.04 1.08 -47.51
C LYS A 612 24.02 2.08 -48.12
N TYR A 613 25.02 2.53 -47.36
CA TYR A 613 25.97 3.57 -47.78
C TYR A 613 27.41 3.06 -47.91
N GLY A 614 27.71 1.82 -47.49
CA GLY A 614 29.04 1.24 -47.64
C GLY A 614 30.12 1.86 -46.74
N VAL A 615 29.73 2.55 -45.66
CA VAL A 615 30.64 3.26 -44.74
C VAL A 615 30.78 2.57 -43.39
N THR A 616 31.92 2.77 -42.73
CA THR A 616 32.18 2.38 -41.32
C THR A 616 32.49 3.60 -40.45
N SER A 617 32.68 3.44 -39.14
CA SER A 617 33.06 4.56 -38.27
C SER A 617 34.43 5.18 -38.59
N ASP A 618 35.32 4.47 -39.29
CA ASP A 618 36.62 4.99 -39.73
C ASP A 618 36.48 6.01 -40.88
N ASP A 619 35.38 5.96 -41.63
CA ASP A 619 35.12 6.87 -42.75
C ASP A 619 34.58 8.21 -42.23
N LYS A 620 35.37 9.28 -42.33
CA LYS A 620 34.95 10.62 -41.87
C LYS A 620 33.71 11.16 -42.58
N TYR A 621 33.54 10.84 -43.85
CA TYR A 621 32.50 11.41 -44.69
C TYR A 621 31.68 10.32 -45.37
N VAL A 622 30.41 10.63 -45.65
CA VAL A 622 29.48 9.80 -46.42
C VAL A 622 28.94 10.62 -47.58
N GLU A 623 28.75 9.97 -48.74
CA GLU A 623 28.08 10.59 -49.88
C GLU A 623 26.57 10.38 -49.73
N LEU A 624 25.82 11.47 -49.63
CA LEU A 624 24.38 11.45 -49.44
C LEU A 624 23.65 11.43 -50.81
N PRO A 625 22.54 10.68 -50.92
CA PRO A 625 21.70 10.67 -52.12
C PRO A 625 20.98 12.01 -52.33
N TYR A 626 20.12 12.08 -53.36
CA TYR A 626 19.24 13.23 -53.62
C TYR A 626 19.95 14.57 -53.88
N ASN A 627 21.20 14.52 -54.38
CA ASN A 627 22.05 15.69 -54.66
C ASN A 627 22.46 16.51 -53.41
N LEU A 628 22.34 15.94 -52.22
CA LEU A 628 22.81 16.54 -50.97
C LEU A 628 24.35 16.55 -50.85
N GLY A 629 25.03 15.74 -51.67
CA GLY A 629 26.49 15.72 -51.77
C GLY A 629 27.16 15.09 -50.56
N LYS A 630 28.37 15.55 -50.25
CA LYS A 630 29.23 14.95 -49.23
C LYS A 630 28.99 15.57 -47.86
N SER A 631 28.71 14.74 -46.85
CA SER A 631 28.46 15.16 -45.47
C SER A 631 29.24 14.32 -44.45
N ILE A 632 29.16 14.65 -43.16
CA ILE A 632 29.79 13.91 -42.08
C ILE A 632 29.07 12.60 -41.84
N ASN A 633 29.84 11.51 -41.74
CA ASN A 633 29.31 10.21 -41.37
C ASN A 633 28.90 10.20 -39.88
N PRO A 634 27.63 9.91 -39.54
CA PRO A 634 27.18 9.82 -38.15
C PRO A 634 28.00 8.84 -37.30
N LEU A 635 28.45 7.71 -37.86
CA LEU A 635 29.25 6.73 -37.10
C LEU A 635 30.62 7.29 -36.71
N TYR A 636 31.25 8.05 -37.60
CA TYR A 636 32.51 8.73 -37.30
C TYR A 636 32.31 9.80 -36.22
N PHE A 637 31.21 10.56 -36.31
CA PHE A 637 30.89 11.57 -35.30
C PHE A 637 30.75 10.95 -33.91
N VAL A 638 29.97 9.88 -33.77
CA VAL A 638 29.77 9.17 -32.50
C VAL A 638 31.07 8.59 -31.96
N GLU A 639 31.83 7.83 -32.76
CA GLU A 639 33.01 7.11 -32.25
C GLU A 639 34.28 7.95 -32.12
N HIS A 640 34.36 9.11 -32.78
CA HIS A 640 35.59 9.93 -32.79
C HIS A 640 35.41 11.37 -32.35
N VAL A 641 34.24 11.98 -32.55
CA VAL A 641 33.97 13.37 -32.14
C VAL A 641 33.35 13.41 -30.75
N MET A 642 32.28 12.63 -30.51
CA MET A 642 31.62 12.59 -29.21
C MET A 642 32.54 12.04 -28.12
N ASP A 643 33.26 10.93 -28.39
CA ASP A 643 34.21 10.33 -27.43
C ASP A 643 35.26 11.35 -26.92
N LYS A 644 35.79 12.20 -27.82
CA LYS A 644 36.75 13.26 -27.46
C LYS A 644 36.14 14.43 -26.71
N ARG A 645 34.85 14.69 -26.90
CA ARG A 645 34.12 15.82 -26.28
C ARG A 645 33.30 15.39 -25.06
N ARG A 646 33.27 14.10 -24.73
CA ARG A 646 32.45 13.51 -23.64
C ARG A 646 32.65 14.18 -22.29
N THR A 647 33.89 14.58 -21.99
CA THR A 647 34.26 15.26 -20.73
C THR A 647 34.22 16.79 -20.81
N GLN A 648 33.72 17.37 -21.90
CA GLN A 648 33.54 18.81 -22.01
C GLN A 648 32.24 19.23 -21.32
N THR A 649 32.31 20.30 -20.52
CA THR A 649 31.13 20.92 -19.94
C THR A 649 30.64 22.06 -20.81
N VAL A 650 29.32 22.23 -20.83
CA VAL A 650 28.62 23.37 -21.42
C VAL A 650 27.75 23.98 -20.34
N SER A 651 27.76 25.32 -20.25
CA SER A 651 26.86 26.05 -19.36
C SER A 651 25.47 26.05 -19.98
N ALA A 652 24.59 25.22 -19.44
CA ALA A 652 23.27 24.94 -20.02
C ALA A 652 22.21 24.90 -18.93
N TYR A 653 20.95 25.14 -19.32
CA TYR A 653 19.83 25.09 -18.39
C TYR A 653 19.41 23.64 -18.13
N GLU A 654 19.30 23.29 -16.85
CA GLU A 654 18.79 22.01 -16.36
C GLU A 654 17.41 22.20 -15.73
N THR A 655 16.51 21.27 -15.98
CA THR A 655 15.24 21.16 -15.26
C THR A 655 14.71 19.71 -15.27
N SER A 656 13.58 19.47 -14.61
CA SER A 656 12.85 18.20 -14.73
C SER A 656 12.41 18.01 -16.17
N THR A 657 12.79 16.89 -16.76
CA THR A 657 12.42 16.49 -18.13
C THR A 657 11.74 15.13 -18.09
N HIS A 658 10.80 14.89 -18.99
CA HIS A 658 10.17 13.58 -19.15
C HIS A 658 11.17 12.55 -19.66
N GLY A 659 12.03 12.96 -20.60
CA GLY A 659 13.08 12.16 -21.22
C GLY A 659 12.62 11.27 -22.37
N ASP A 660 11.34 10.92 -22.40
CA ASP A 660 10.67 10.23 -23.51
C ASP A 660 9.31 10.88 -23.86
N LEU A 661 9.27 12.22 -23.93
CA LEU A 661 8.04 12.94 -24.26
C LEU A 661 7.68 12.77 -25.75
N ASN A 662 6.68 11.94 -26.04
CA ASN A 662 6.11 11.72 -27.36
C ASN A 662 4.57 11.79 -27.28
N LEU A 663 3.89 11.76 -28.44
CA LEU A 663 2.44 11.97 -28.50
C LEU A 663 1.62 10.83 -27.86
N ARG A 664 2.20 9.64 -27.67
CA ARG A 664 1.54 8.51 -26.99
C ARG A 664 1.59 8.64 -25.48
N ASN A 665 2.62 9.31 -24.96
CA ASN A 665 2.82 9.54 -23.54
C ASN A 665 2.04 10.76 -23.01
N VAL A 666 1.21 11.38 -23.85
CA VAL A 666 0.27 12.44 -23.48
C VAL A 666 -1.16 11.93 -23.66
N LEU A 667 -1.86 11.70 -22.55
CA LEU A 667 -3.28 11.36 -22.53
C LEU A 667 -4.13 12.61 -22.45
N MET A 668 -5.28 12.61 -23.11
CA MET A 668 -6.22 13.72 -23.07
C MET A 668 -7.69 13.30 -23.14
N ASP A 669 -8.55 14.10 -22.51
CA ASP A 669 -10.01 13.99 -22.62
C ASP A 669 -10.57 14.97 -23.67
N ASP A 670 -11.89 14.93 -23.86
CA ASP A 670 -12.61 15.77 -24.83
C ASP A 670 -12.55 17.28 -24.49
N ASP A 671 -12.24 17.65 -23.24
CA ASP A 671 -12.05 19.04 -22.77
C ASP A 671 -10.57 19.50 -22.86
N LEU A 672 -9.72 18.70 -23.54
CA LEU A 672 -8.28 18.86 -23.67
C LEU A 672 -7.55 18.86 -22.31
N ASN A 673 -8.12 18.32 -21.24
CA ASN A 673 -7.34 18.10 -20.02
C ASN A 673 -6.29 17.04 -20.32
N MET A 674 -5.05 17.26 -19.86
CA MET A 674 -3.90 16.50 -20.29
C MET A 674 -3.18 15.87 -19.10
N TRP A 675 -2.75 14.62 -19.29
CA TRP A 675 -2.00 13.85 -18.31
C TRP A 675 -0.82 13.15 -18.97
N LEU A 676 0.34 13.24 -18.34
CA LEU A 676 1.53 12.52 -18.76
C LEU A 676 1.58 11.12 -18.16
N ILE A 677 2.19 10.18 -18.89
CA ILE A 677 2.42 8.80 -18.48
C ILE A 677 3.83 8.35 -18.86
N ASP A 678 4.29 7.24 -18.27
CA ASP A 678 5.59 6.61 -18.53
C ASP A 678 6.81 7.44 -18.10
N PHE A 679 6.97 7.57 -16.78
CA PHE A 679 8.00 8.42 -16.17
C PHE A 679 9.36 7.73 -15.97
N ALA A 680 9.61 6.57 -16.60
CA ALA A 680 10.85 5.81 -16.42
C ALA A 680 12.12 6.59 -16.82
N SER A 681 12.01 7.51 -17.78
CA SER A 681 13.13 8.34 -18.25
C SER A 681 13.21 9.71 -17.56
N THR A 682 12.30 9.98 -16.62
CA THR A 682 12.14 11.30 -16.01
C THR A 682 13.24 11.58 -15.00
N ARG A 683 13.95 12.70 -15.21
CA ARG A 683 15.03 13.16 -14.33
C ARG A 683 15.32 14.65 -14.54
N TYR A 684 16.13 15.23 -13.66
CA TYR A 684 16.80 16.49 -13.97
C TYR A 684 17.74 16.26 -15.16
N SER A 685 17.58 17.02 -16.23
CA SER A 685 18.38 16.92 -17.45
C SER A 685 18.39 18.26 -18.18
N HIS A 686 19.11 18.31 -19.29
CA HIS A 686 19.16 19.44 -20.20
C HIS A 686 17.75 19.84 -20.66
N ILE A 687 17.42 21.13 -20.54
CA ILE A 687 16.07 21.67 -20.74
C ILE A 687 15.49 21.40 -22.14
N LEU A 688 16.34 21.27 -23.16
CA LEU A 688 15.91 21.03 -24.54
C LEU A 688 15.71 19.53 -24.88
N ARG A 689 15.92 18.62 -23.92
CA ARG A 689 15.79 17.17 -24.14
C ARG A 689 14.42 16.76 -24.66
N ASP A 690 13.34 17.24 -24.02
CA ASP A 690 11.98 16.90 -24.42
C ASP A 690 11.56 17.60 -25.74
N VAL A 691 12.12 18.79 -26.01
CA VAL A 691 11.93 19.53 -27.27
C VAL A 691 12.52 18.75 -28.44
N ALA A 692 13.75 18.24 -28.29
CA ALA A 692 14.39 17.39 -29.29
C ALA A 692 13.61 16.08 -29.52
N LYS A 693 13.16 15.42 -28.43
CA LYS A 693 12.37 14.19 -28.52
C LYS A 693 11.04 14.41 -29.27
N LEU A 694 10.31 15.49 -28.97
CA LEU A 694 9.06 15.84 -29.64
C LEU A 694 9.27 16.14 -31.13
N GLU A 695 10.30 16.88 -31.50
CA GLU A 695 10.61 17.13 -32.92
C GLU A 695 10.88 15.82 -33.67
N THR A 696 11.65 14.90 -33.07
CA THR A 696 11.86 13.56 -33.65
C THR A 696 10.54 12.80 -33.84
N ALA A 697 9.63 12.85 -32.85
CA ALA A 697 8.32 12.21 -32.96
C ALA A 697 7.48 12.81 -34.09
N PHE A 698 7.45 14.14 -34.24
CA PHE A 698 6.72 14.79 -35.33
C PHE A 698 7.25 14.41 -36.71
N LYS A 699 8.58 14.35 -36.89
CA LYS A 699 9.15 14.10 -38.22
C LYS A 699 9.26 12.62 -38.62
N LEU A 700 9.26 11.69 -37.65
CA LEU A 700 9.43 10.26 -37.91
C LEU A 700 8.24 9.38 -37.55
N GLU A 701 7.36 9.82 -36.64
CA GLU A 701 6.20 9.00 -36.19
C GLU A 701 4.87 9.57 -36.68
N CYS A 702 4.81 10.86 -37.01
CA CYS A 702 3.57 11.56 -37.42
C CYS A 702 3.46 11.80 -38.93
N VAL A 703 4.44 11.33 -39.72
CA VAL A 703 4.51 11.47 -41.18
C VAL A 703 4.80 10.09 -41.76
N ASP A 704 3.94 9.62 -42.67
CA ASP A 704 4.17 8.37 -43.40
C ASP A 704 4.94 8.67 -44.69
N ILE A 705 6.23 8.34 -44.72
CA ILE A 705 7.08 8.58 -45.90
C ILE A 705 7.00 7.35 -46.82
N ASP A 706 6.09 7.39 -47.78
CA ASP A 706 5.76 6.26 -48.67
C ASP A 706 6.38 6.37 -50.08
N SER A 707 7.01 7.51 -50.39
CA SER A 707 7.53 7.82 -51.72
C SER A 707 8.80 8.65 -51.69
N GLU A 708 9.60 8.52 -52.76
CA GLU A 708 10.83 9.31 -52.96
C GLU A 708 10.52 10.82 -53.13
N GLU A 709 9.37 11.17 -53.72
CA GLU A 709 8.94 12.57 -53.86
C GLU A 709 8.70 13.23 -52.50
N LYS A 710 7.97 12.54 -51.62
CA LYS A 710 7.72 12.98 -50.24
C LYS A 710 9.00 13.03 -49.41
N LEU A 711 9.90 12.06 -49.61
CA LEU A 711 11.23 12.07 -48.99
C LEU A 711 12.07 13.28 -49.43
N ASN A 712 12.08 13.63 -50.73
CA ASN A 712 12.79 14.82 -51.20
C ASN A 712 12.19 16.09 -50.59
N TYR A 713 10.85 16.18 -50.53
CA TYR A 713 10.17 17.34 -49.96
C TYR A 713 10.49 17.55 -48.47
N ILE A 714 10.50 16.47 -47.68
CA ILE A 714 10.87 16.57 -46.26
C ILE A 714 12.35 16.93 -46.07
N LEU A 715 13.23 16.45 -46.96
CA LEU A 715 14.66 16.78 -46.93
C LEU A 715 14.93 18.25 -47.25
N GLU A 716 14.21 18.84 -48.21
CA GLU A 716 14.30 20.27 -48.52
C GLU A 716 13.93 21.15 -47.31
N LEU A 717 12.89 20.75 -46.56
CA LEU A 717 12.51 21.43 -45.31
C LEU A 717 13.52 21.17 -44.20
N GLU A 718 14.06 19.95 -44.08
CA GLU A 718 15.07 19.60 -43.09
C GLU A 718 16.34 20.44 -43.24
N GLU A 719 16.84 20.63 -44.48
CA GLU A 719 18.00 21.48 -44.76
C GLU A 719 17.76 22.91 -44.24
N GLN A 720 16.60 23.50 -44.54
CA GLN A 720 16.24 24.85 -44.04
C GLN A 720 16.21 24.91 -42.51
N PHE A 721 15.75 23.85 -41.85
CA PHE A 721 15.70 23.76 -40.38
C PHE A 721 17.05 23.53 -39.72
N ILE A 722 18.00 22.89 -40.41
CA ILE A 722 19.36 22.68 -39.92
C ILE A 722 20.25 23.90 -40.17
N GLU A 723 19.94 24.73 -41.16
CA GLU A 723 20.69 25.96 -41.46
C GLU A 723 20.63 27.02 -40.35
N ALA A 724 19.59 26.99 -39.49
CA ALA A 724 19.43 27.90 -38.36
C ALA A 724 20.73 28.03 -37.53
N GLU A 725 21.15 29.26 -37.24
CA GLU A 725 22.38 29.55 -36.48
C GLU A 725 22.12 29.72 -34.98
N ASN A 726 20.91 30.17 -34.61
CA ASN A 726 20.51 30.39 -33.22
C ASN A 726 19.15 29.73 -32.92
N LEU A 727 18.85 29.50 -31.64
CA LEU A 727 17.54 28.97 -31.21
C LEU A 727 16.37 29.89 -31.59
N SER A 728 16.59 31.20 -31.63
CA SER A 728 15.59 32.18 -32.10
C SER A 728 15.39 32.20 -33.62
N ASP A 729 16.31 31.63 -34.41
CA ASP A 729 16.25 31.57 -35.87
C ASP A 729 15.34 30.43 -36.35
N ILE A 730 14.03 30.58 -36.15
CA ILE A 730 13.05 29.54 -36.50
C ILE A 730 12.56 29.75 -37.95
N PRO A 731 12.91 28.85 -38.90
CA PRO A 731 12.61 29.05 -40.31
C PRO A 731 11.12 29.10 -40.60
N GLN A 732 10.74 29.82 -41.66
CA GLN A 732 9.35 29.86 -42.14
C GLN A 732 9.08 28.66 -43.05
N ILE A 733 7.91 28.05 -42.91
CA ILE A 733 7.44 27.08 -43.90
C ILE A 733 6.85 27.87 -45.07
N PRO A 734 7.16 27.52 -46.32
CA PRO A 734 6.60 28.18 -47.50
C PRO A 734 5.10 27.87 -47.63
N ILE A 735 4.25 28.58 -46.87
CA ILE A 735 2.80 28.33 -46.83
C ILE A 735 2.08 28.97 -48.03
N GLN A 736 2.69 29.92 -48.76
CA GLN A 736 2.05 30.57 -49.91
C GLN A 736 3.06 31.04 -50.98
N SER A 737 3.12 30.31 -52.09
CA SER A 737 3.27 30.94 -53.40
C SER A 737 2.10 30.50 -54.27
N THR A 738 1.40 31.45 -54.87
CA THR A 738 0.17 31.26 -55.66
C THR A 738 0.34 30.41 -56.93
N ASP A 739 1.53 29.87 -57.19
CA ASP A 739 1.87 29.14 -58.42
C ASP A 739 2.27 27.67 -58.19
N ILE A 740 2.21 27.17 -56.95
CA ILE A 740 2.30 25.73 -56.67
C ILE A 740 0.90 25.29 -56.29
N LYS A 741 0.36 24.30 -57.03
CA LYS A 741 -0.90 23.63 -56.69
C LYS A 741 -0.92 23.35 -55.19
N LEU A 742 -2.08 23.53 -54.55
CA LEU A 742 -2.32 22.97 -53.21
C LEU A 742 -1.81 21.53 -53.21
N ASP A 743 -0.65 21.31 -52.61
CA ASP A 743 0.03 20.02 -52.62
C ASP A 743 -0.59 19.18 -51.52
N PHE A 744 -1.83 18.73 -51.77
CA PHE A 744 -2.62 17.93 -50.83
C PHE A 744 -1.85 16.67 -50.41
N GLU A 745 -0.94 16.18 -51.26
CA GLU A 745 -0.13 14.98 -51.02
C GLU A 745 0.92 15.15 -49.91
N ASN A 746 1.37 16.39 -49.63
CA ASN A 746 2.36 16.69 -48.59
C ASN A 746 1.77 17.42 -47.36
N SER A 747 0.44 17.40 -47.21
CA SER A 747 -0.26 18.15 -46.15
C SER A 747 0.08 17.68 -44.73
N ASP A 748 0.40 16.41 -44.54
CA ASP A 748 0.86 15.84 -43.27
C ASP A 748 2.29 16.27 -42.93
N VAL A 749 3.20 16.36 -43.92
CA VAL A 749 4.55 16.92 -43.77
C VAL A 749 4.47 18.38 -43.32
N ILE A 750 3.64 19.19 -43.99
CA ILE A 750 3.44 20.60 -43.62
C ILE A 750 2.90 20.71 -42.18
N LYS A 751 1.94 19.86 -41.82
CA LYS A 751 1.38 19.83 -40.46
C LYS A 751 2.44 19.47 -39.42
N ALA A 752 3.26 18.45 -39.67
CA ALA A 752 4.35 18.05 -38.80
C ALA A 752 5.35 19.20 -38.63
N PHE A 753 5.80 19.83 -39.72
CA PHE A 753 6.74 20.95 -39.66
C PHE A 753 6.16 22.18 -38.97
N GLN A 754 4.85 22.46 -39.09
CA GLN A 754 4.20 23.52 -38.31
C GLN A 754 4.24 23.22 -36.80
N CYS A 755 4.03 21.96 -36.40
CA CYS A 755 4.18 21.54 -35.02
C CYS A 755 5.64 21.64 -34.55
N ILE A 756 6.61 21.24 -35.39
CA ILE A 756 8.04 21.37 -35.12
C ILE A 756 8.44 22.83 -34.88
N ARG A 757 7.99 23.76 -35.73
CA ARG A 757 8.20 25.20 -35.50
C ARG A 757 7.70 25.64 -34.14
N ARG A 758 6.48 25.23 -33.78
CA ARG A 758 5.90 25.58 -32.48
C ARG A 758 6.69 24.97 -31.32
N VAL A 759 7.18 23.74 -31.45
CA VAL A 759 8.05 23.10 -30.45
C VAL A 759 9.37 23.85 -30.31
N ARG A 760 10.01 24.26 -31.42
CA ARG A 760 11.21 25.12 -31.40
C ARG A 760 10.96 26.50 -30.79
N GLU A 761 9.79 27.10 -31.04
CA GLU A 761 9.38 28.37 -30.40
C GLU A 761 9.34 28.22 -28.88
N TYR A 762 8.84 27.08 -28.36
CA TYR A 762 8.92 26.77 -26.93
C TYR A 762 10.34 26.50 -26.47
N GLY A 763 11.15 25.78 -27.25
CA GLY A 763 12.58 25.56 -26.97
C GLY A 763 13.33 26.86 -26.74
N ASN A 764 13.21 27.82 -27.66
CA ASN A 764 13.77 29.16 -27.54
C ASN A 764 13.22 29.93 -26.31
N MET A 765 11.93 29.78 -26.02
CA MET A 765 11.30 30.46 -24.88
C MET A 765 11.81 29.95 -23.53
N ILE A 766 12.04 28.65 -23.39
CA ILE A 766 12.42 28.03 -22.12
C ILE A 766 13.93 28.15 -21.84
N THR A 767 14.78 28.30 -22.86
CA THR A 767 16.23 28.53 -22.72
C THR A 767 16.61 29.97 -22.34
N LEU A 768 15.62 30.85 -22.16
CA LEU A 768 15.74 32.23 -21.66
C LEU A 768 16.65 33.13 -22.51
N LEU A 769 17.97 33.11 -22.27
CA LEU A 769 18.97 33.95 -22.92
C LEU A 769 20.03 33.13 -23.68
N ASP A 770 19.92 31.81 -23.64
CA ASP A 770 20.80 30.92 -24.36
C ASP A 770 20.28 30.72 -25.79
N GLU A 771 21.13 31.07 -26.75
CA GLU A 771 20.86 31.05 -28.19
C GLU A 771 21.65 29.93 -28.89
N ASP A 772 22.49 29.17 -28.17
CA ASP A 772 23.35 28.14 -28.75
C ASP A 772 22.55 26.92 -29.22
N ILE A 773 22.26 26.89 -30.52
CA ILE A 773 21.51 25.82 -31.17
C ILE A 773 22.24 24.47 -31.14
N SER A 774 23.56 24.46 -30.93
CA SER A 774 24.33 23.21 -30.92
C SER A 774 23.90 22.26 -29.78
N GLN A 775 23.47 22.83 -28.64
CA GLN A 775 22.95 22.07 -27.50
C GLN A 775 21.66 21.32 -27.86
N TYR A 776 20.78 21.97 -28.62
CA TYR A 776 19.54 21.39 -29.14
C TYR A 776 19.82 20.31 -30.19
N LEU A 777 20.69 20.61 -31.16
CA LEU A 777 21.05 19.71 -32.25
C LEU A 777 21.70 18.42 -31.74
N LEU A 778 22.46 18.47 -30.65
CA LEU A 778 23.05 17.28 -30.04
C LEU A 778 21.98 16.32 -29.50
N GLY A 779 20.93 16.85 -28.84
CA GLY A 779 19.78 16.04 -28.43
C GLY A 779 19.00 15.48 -29.61
N LEU A 780 18.77 16.31 -30.64
CA LEU A 780 18.06 15.91 -31.85
C LEU A 780 18.81 14.80 -32.59
N LEU A 781 20.16 14.85 -32.64
CA LEU A 781 21.00 13.80 -33.22
C LEU A 781 20.76 12.44 -32.54
N SER A 782 20.78 12.38 -31.22
CA SER A 782 20.69 11.11 -30.49
C SER A 782 19.35 10.42 -30.68
N TYR A 783 18.26 11.17 -30.65
CA TYR A 783 16.93 10.62 -30.92
C TYR A 783 16.74 10.25 -32.40
N THR A 784 17.18 11.11 -33.34
CA THR A 784 17.03 10.87 -34.78
C THR A 784 17.87 9.68 -35.25
N LEU A 785 19.13 9.57 -34.81
CA LEU A 785 20.01 8.46 -35.19
C LEU A 785 19.50 7.14 -34.60
N SER A 786 19.01 7.15 -33.36
CA SER A 786 18.41 5.98 -32.71
C SER A 786 17.21 5.41 -33.49
N ALA A 787 16.45 6.28 -34.16
CA ALA A 787 15.26 5.88 -34.90
C ALA A 787 15.57 4.96 -36.10
N VAL A 788 16.79 4.99 -36.65
CA VAL A 788 17.24 4.06 -37.71
C VAL A 788 17.06 2.59 -37.30
N SER A 789 17.14 2.31 -35.99
CA SER A 789 16.96 0.97 -35.42
C SER A 789 15.50 0.58 -35.14
N PHE A 790 14.54 1.48 -35.29
CA PHE A 790 13.14 1.19 -34.96
C PHE A 790 12.50 0.28 -36.00
N ILE A 791 11.80 -0.75 -35.50
CA ILE A 791 11.15 -1.76 -36.34
C ILE A 791 9.89 -1.20 -36.99
N SER A 792 9.23 -0.24 -36.33
CA SER A 792 8.03 0.43 -36.83
C SER A 792 8.28 1.26 -38.09
N LEU A 793 9.50 1.76 -38.30
CA LEU A 793 9.83 2.63 -39.42
C LEU A 793 10.13 1.85 -40.70
N ASN A 794 9.65 2.38 -41.82
CA ASN A 794 9.89 1.88 -43.16
C ASN A 794 11.31 2.27 -43.68
N ASP A 795 11.66 1.81 -44.88
CA ASP A 795 13.02 2.03 -45.44
C ASP A 795 13.31 3.50 -45.81
N TYR A 796 12.30 4.28 -46.19
CA TYR A 796 12.43 5.72 -46.48
C TYR A 796 12.55 6.55 -45.19
N GLU A 797 11.80 6.21 -44.15
CA GLU A 797 11.89 6.87 -42.84
C GLU A 797 13.26 6.63 -42.19
N LYS A 798 13.79 5.41 -42.29
CA LYS A 798 15.15 5.08 -41.85
C LYS A 798 16.21 5.82 -42.66
N GLU A 799 15.99 6.01 -43.95
CA GLU A 799 16.87 6.81 -44.81
C GLU A 799 16.85 8.28 -44.43
N TYR A 800 15.66 8.86 -44.23
CA TYR A 800 15.49 10.22 -43.76
C TYR A 800 16.19 10.44 -42.41
N ALA A 801 15.97 9.55 -41.44
CA ALA A 801 16.61 9.62 -40.12
C ALA A 801 18.14 9.59 -40.22
N TRP A 802 18.71 8.75 -41.09
CA TRP A 802 20.15 8.70 -41.33
C TRP A 802 20.69 9.98 -41.99
N ILE A 803 20.02 10.46 -43.04
CA ILE A 803 20.42 11.68 -43.76
C ILE A 803 20.34 12.90 -42.82
N SER A 804 19.23 13.08 -42.11
CA SER A 804 19.05 14.12 -41.10
C SER A 804 20.16 14.06 -40.04
N SER A 805 20.48 12.87 -39.52
CA SER A 805 21.59 12.69 -38.57
C SER A 805 22.93 13.13 -39.15
N SER A 806 23.19 12.86 -40.44
CA SER A 806 24.42 13.27 -41.13
C SER A 806 24.52 14.79 -41.28
N LEU A 807 23.42 15.44 -41.66
CA LEU A 807 23.35 16.90 -41.77
C LEU A 807 23.54 17.58 -40.39
N ILE A 808 22.92 17.04 -39.34
CA ILE A 808 23.13 17.52 -37.96
C ILE A 808 24.60 17.37 -37.55
N CYS A 809 25.23 16.21 -37.81
CA CYS A 809 26.65 16.01 -37.55
C CYS A 809 27.55 17.02 -38.28
N GLN A 810 27.19 17.38 -39.52
CA GLN A 810 27.92 18.37 -40.32
C GLN A 810 27.82 19.79 -39.74
N LYS A 811 26.70 20.14 -39.10
CA LYS A 811 26.52 21.43 -38.40
C LYS A 811 27.23 21.48 -37.05
N LEU A 812 27.40 20.34 -36.37
CA LEU A 812 28.04 20.23 -35.04
C LEU A 812 29.58 20.16 -35.05
N ILE A 813 30.20 20.01 -36.23
CA ILE A 813 31.65 20.00 -36.43
C ILE A 813 32.13 21.39 -36.82
#